data_AF-A0A2G9UUW5-F1
#
_entry.id   AF-A0A2G9UUW5-F1
#
_cell.length_a   1.000
_cell.length_b   1.000
_cell.length_c   1.000
_cell.angle_alpha   90.00
_cell.angle_beta   90.00
_cell.angle_gamma   90.00
#
_symmetry.space_group_name_H-M   'P 1'
#
loop_
_entity.id
_entity.type
_entity.pdbx_description
1 polymer ?
#
loop_
_entity_poly.entity_id
_entity_poly.type
_entity_poly.pdbx_seq_one_letter_code
_entity_poly.pdbx_strand_id
1 'polypeptide(L)'
;MPNPGHIDPSLLDQREKYTDLREEEGWWHLFPYGPLYNDANLLNKPHHDRQIDFDFDFPFYGFRFNYTMIYPNGLLAFSDPEFIQPPYTFPNPRWPEQKTWGRVEDTYLLDNITMAIREGIIGANGFRADYAVIVTWERMAYGGAPKVTQAGFNGGNGTGWTALPYSGEGRVIKLKEFSNVGIPGRWLFRVDEEIIRGGCSNESIANVIVNHRRFYPGYLTTAPIAATMIGGVYVNVSGPCLRGGDVVKVIFDEYQVDCVRLNMHRAQCVLPVNRMYKTGLVNVKMSRDGGQSYPYVGTFYLLQPALASPAVKLIDNPREVHNNWRSANATRLRLEWAPYNLTNDVNAMINIKLLGYWEDTDDHIGTIAERTSNDGSYEFDPRTLARTSMLFDSWRRYSFGAVRISIADTDESTGVFWSKLTPFGWYFRDIWEYEYGRDWALELCQDWFDYDGKRVNFAMDLEPFLPCPCTLDQAFLDLGRYMPLFGCDVDGDASCEYNKGAQHCVMSVAATWTGAGQVCCYDFEGWLMHSDDYENAAHLRFFSPGTAMRAHPMGSYPFKRPPYVPSLSNFHTDIMAYEKCCKWAGACEFYFWRRQTSGCQEYIPPVAGNQEVHASVITGVAARENQSDIIQVFARKEFRRWRYRMDVVVNGHYRYFDTPELKMQRFRGVTIRSPERNHNQSEIHVMFDSGAGIRVAEAHGVLSVMTLLPPDFNETFAVACQNVYECEYDYFLTGRREIAMNTLEVQSKLIELKHKGSQRGKLV
;
A
#
# COMPACT_ATOMS: atom_id res chain seq x y z
N MET A 1 -5.84 13.54 -57.31
CA MET A 1 -5.36 14.69 -56.51
C MET A 1 -4.33 14.16 -55.52
N PRO A 2 -3.13 14.73 -55.45
CA PRO A 2 -2.11 14.31 -54.48
C PRO A 2 -2.58 14.64 -53.05
N ASN A 3 -2.15 13.82 -52.09
CA ASN A 3 -2.53 13.89 -50.68
C ASN A 3 -2.10 15.22 -50.05
N PRO A 4 -2.99 15.97 -49.35
CA PRO A 4 -2.67 17.28 -48.77
C PRO A 4 -1.90 17.18 -47.43
N GLY A 5 -0.92 16.28 -47.33
CA GLY A 5 -0.13 16.14 -46.10
C GLY A 5 1.14 15.32 -46.22
N HIS A 6 1.42 14.72 -47.38
CA HIS A 6 2.81 14.42 -47.71
C HIS A 6 3.38 15.69 -48.30
N ILE A 7 4.37 16.28 -47.63
CA ILE A 7 5.27 17.18 -48.35
C ILE A 7 6.09 16.28 -49.27
N ASP A 8 5.91 16.43 -50.58
CA ASP A 8 6.82 15.82 -51.55
C ASP A 8 8.19 16.52 -51.36
N PRO A 9 9.23 15.81 -50.89
CA PRO A 9 10.52 16.41 -50.66
C PRO A 9 11.16 16.91 -51.96
N SER A 10 10.63 16.55 -53.13
CA SER A 10 11.08 17.09 -54.43
C SER A 10 10.47 18.46 -54.77
N LEU A 11 9.44 18.90 -54.03
CA LEU A 11 8.76 20.19 -54.20
C LEU A 11 9.17 21.26 -53.17
N LEU A 12 9.94 20.88 -52.14
CA LEU A 12 10.55 21.81 -51.18
C LEU A 12 11.79 22.48 -51.77
N ASP A 13 12.05 23.73 -51.40
CA ASP A 13 13.33 24.37 -51.71
C ASP A 13 14.47 23.50 -51.12
N GLN A 14 15.63 23.42 -51.80
CA GLN A 14 16.76 22.59 -51.34
C GLN A 14 17.16 22.95 -49.90
N ARG A 15 16.93 24.20 -49.50
CA ARG A 15 17.17 24.68 -48.13
C ARG A 15 16.17 24.09 -47.12
N GLU A 16 14.87 24.10 -47.40
CA GLU A 16 13.83 23.58 -46.47
C GLU A 16 13.92 22.05 -46.27
N LYS A 17 14.50 21.33 -47.22
CA LYS A 17 14.65 19.88 -47.17
C LYS A 17 15.78 19.40 -46.24
N TYR A 18 16.84 20.20 -46.08
CA TYR A 18 18.06 19.81 -45.37
C TYR A 18 18.38 20.67 -44.14
N THR A 19 17.55 21.66 -43.83
CA THR A 19 17.77 22.54 -42.65
C THR A 19 16.97 22.01 -41.47
N ASP A 20 17.62 21.91 -40.31
CA ASP A 20 16.92 21.64 -39.06
C ASP A 20 16.17 22.92 -38.66
N LEU A 21 14.83 22.87 -38.66
CA LEU A 21 14.00 24.03 -38.32
C LEU A 21 14.27 24.57 -36.90
N ARG A 22 14.85 23.74 -36.02
CA ARG A 22 15.27 24.18 -34.68
C ARG A 22 16.46 25.13 -34.72
N GLU A 23 17.33 25.01 -35.72
CA GLU A 23 18.54 25.82 -35.84
C GLU A 23 18.21 27.27 -36.21
N GLU A 24 17.28 27.49 -37.14
CA GLU A 24 16.91 28.82 -37.61
C GLU A 24 16.25 29.67 -36.52
N GLU A 25 15.40 29.06 -35.70
CA GLU A 25 14.62 29.75 -34.66
C GLU A 25 15.24 29.62 -33.25
N GLY A 26 16.37 28.92 -33.13
CA GLY A 26 17.06 28.67 -31.85
C GLY A 26 16.30 27.73 -30.90
N TRP A 27 15.45 26.83 -31.43
CA TRP A 27 14.59 25.92 -30.67
C TRP A 27 15.24 24.56 -30.36
N TRP A 28 16.53 24.56 -30.02
CA TRP A 28 17.29 23.36 -29.64
C TRP A 28 16.72 22.56 -28.47
N HIS A 29 15.80 23.16 -27.71
CA HIS A 29 15.12 22.55 -26.56
C HIS A 29 13.95 21.63 -26.96
N LEU A 30 13.50 21.67 -28.23
CA LEU A 30 12.47 20.77 -28.75
C LEU A 30 13.09 19.45 -29.26
N PHE A 31 12.29 18.38 -29.24
CA PHE A 31 12.65 17.17 -29.97
C PHE A 31 12.76 17.48 -31.47
N PRO A 32 13.63 16.77 -32.22
CA PRO A 32 13.79 16.99 -33.65
C PRO A 32 12.44 16.90 -34.39
N TYR A 33 12.16 17.86 -35.27
CA TYR A 33 10.90 17.95 -36.03
C TYR A 33 11.11 18.67 -37.37
N GLY A 34 10.21 18.47 -38.32
CA GLY A 34 10.20 19.10 -39.64
C GLY A 34 10.49 18.14 -40.80
N PRO A 35 10.55 18.66 -42.05
CA PRO A 35 10.74 17.85 -43.26
C PRO A 35 12.02 17.00 -43.25
N LEU A 36 13.11 17.50 -42.63
CA LEU A 36 14.36 16.76 -42.42
C LEU A 36 14.15 15.46 -41.63
N TYR A 37 13.17 15.45 -40.73
CA TYR A 37 12.82 14.30 -39.89
C TYR A 37 11.56 13.58 -40.40
N ASN A 38 11.16 13.83 -41.66
CA ASN A 38 9.99 13.26 -42.34
C ASN A 38 8.63 13.60 -41.71
N ASP A 39 8.52 14.74 -41.04
CA ASP A 39 7.24 15.19 -40.48
C ASP A 39 6.26 15.66 -41.58
N ALA A 40 4.98 15.37 -41.36
CA ALA A 40 3.89 15.81 -42.22
C ALA A 40 3.37 17.19 -41.77
N ASN A 41 3.39 18.19 -42.66
CA ASN A 41 2.79 19.49 -42.37
C ASN A 41 1.26 19.43 -42.60
N LEU A 42 0.49 19.86 -41.61
CA LEU A 42 -0.97 19.90 -41.65
C LEU A 42 -1.41 21.30 -42.11
N LEU A 43 -2.02 21.40 -43.29
CA LEU A 43 -2.51 22.67 -43.83
C LEU A 43 -3.46 23.38 -42.84
N ASN A 44 -3.11 24.61 -42.49
CA ASN A 44 -3.82 25.46 -41.54
C ASN A 44 -5.12 26.00 -42.15
N LYS A 45 -6.24 25.28 -42.00
CA LYS A 45 -7.58 25.83 -42.22
C LYS A 45 -8.34 25.87 -40.89
N PRO A 46 -8.91 27.03 -40.47
CA PRO A 46 -9.79 27.08 -39.32
C PRO A 46 -10.93 26.07 -39.52
N HIS A 47 -11.24 25.27 -38.49
CA HIS A 47 -12.28 24.22 -38.51
C HIS A 47 -11.96 22.97 -39.36
N HIS A 48 -10.69 22.72 -39.67
CA HIS A 48 -10.22 21.42 -40.14
C HIS A 48 -9.36 20.76 -39.06
N ASP A 49 -10.01 20.05 -38.14
CA ASP A 49 -9.36 19.02 -37.35
C ASP A 49 -8.96 17.86 -38.26
N ARG A 50 -7.82 17.22 -37.95
CA ARG A 50 -7.31 16.11 -38.75
C ARG A 50 -7.06 14.91 -37.86
N GLN A 51 -7.79 13.85 -38.16
CA GLN A 51 -7.50 12.52 -37.66
C GLN A 51 -6.17 12.04 -38.25
N ILE A 52 -5.26 11.64 -37.39
CA ILE A 52 -4.03 10.93 -37.72
C ILE A 52 -4.17 9.51 -37.22
N ASP A 53 -4.17 8.55 -38.14
CA ASP A 53 -4.20 7.13 -37.80
C ASP A 53 -2.80 6.65 -37.44
N PHE A 54 -2.70 5.93 -36.32
CA PHE A 54 -1.51 5.22 -35.89
C PHE A 54 -1.47 3.82 -36.50
N ASP A 55 -0.27 3.31 -36.74
CA ASP A 55 -0.03 1.92 -37.13
C ASP A 55 0.14 0.99 -35.91
N PHE A 56 -0.10 1.50 -34.71
CA PHE A 56 -0.08 0.77 -33.45
C PHE A 56 -1.27 1.19 -32.56
N ASP A 57 -1.58 0.35 -31.58
CA ASP A 57 -2.59 0.66 -30.56
C ASP A 57 -1.97 1.55 -29.48
N PHE A 58 -2.29 2.85 -29.48
CA PHE A 58 -1.90 3.77 -28.41
C PHE A 58 -2.80 3.53 -27.18
N PRO A 59 -2.27 3.03 -26.05
CA PRO A 59 -3.07 2.80 -24.86
C PRO A 59 -3.30 4.13 -24.12
N PHE A 60 -4.55 4.56 -24.00
CA PHE A 60 -4.92 5.76 -23.25
C PHE A 60 -6.17 5.47 -22.42
N TYR A 61 -6.01 5.45 -21.09
CA TYR A 61 -7.08 5.16 -20.12
C TYR A 61 -7.95 3.95 -20.47
N GLY A 62 -7.31 2.82 -20.75
CA GLY A 62 -8.00 1.54 -20.99
C GLY A 62 -8.60 1.34 -22.36
N PHE A 63 -8.64 2.41 -23.14
CA PHE A 63 -8.96 2.34 -24.54
C PHE A 63 -7.67 2.22 -25.33
N ARG A 64 -7.77 1.54 -26.46
CA ARG A 64 -6.72 1.46 -27.45
C ARG A 64 -7.14 2.31 -28.62
N PHE A 65 -6.38 3.35 -28.89
CA PHE A 65 -6.63 4.23 -30.00
C PHE A 65 -5.62 3.94 -31.08
N ASN A 66 -6.11 3.62 -32.26
CA ASN A 66 -5.31 3.56 -33.48
C ASN A 66 -5.37 4.90 -34.23
N TYR A 67 -5.77 5.99 -33.57
CA TYR A 67 -5.77 7.34 -34.13
C TYR A 67 -5.68 8.42 -33.04
N THR A 68 -5.36 9.64 -33.44
CA THR A 68 -5.50 10.85 -32.62
C THR A 68 -6.06 12.00 -33.47
N MET A 69 -6.78 12.91 -32.85
CA MET A 69 -7.28 14.15 -33.44
C MET A 69 -6.34 15.30 -33.08
N ILE A 70 -5.76 15.93 -34.11
CA ILE A 70 -4.91 17.11 -33.95
C ILE A 70 -5.72 18.33 -34.36
N TYR A 71 -5.90 19.26 -33.43
CA TYR A 71 -6.61 20.51 -33.68
C TYR A 71 -5.61 21.66 -33.90
N PRO A 72 -5.86 22.57 -34.87
CA PRO A 72 -4.98 23.71 -35.17
C PRO A 72 -4.77 24.68 -34.00
N ASN A 73 -5.63 24.64 -32.98
CA ASN A 73 -5.60 25.51 -31.79
C ASN A 73 -4.74 24.96 -30.63
N GLY A 74 -3.95 23.90 -30.85
CA GLY A 74 -3.05 23.35 -29.83
C GLY A 74 -3.67 22.27 -28.95
N LEU A 75 -4.78 21.67 -29.38
CA LEU A 75 -5.42 20.55 -28.70
C LEU A 75 -5.06 19.23 -29.39
N LEU A 76 -4.68 18.24 -28.59
CA LEU A 76 -4.56 16.84 -28.99
C LEU A 76 -5.63 16.05 -28.23
N ALA A 77 -6.44 15.28 -28.95
CA ALA A 77 -7.48 14.46 -28.36
C ALA A 77 -7.50 13.06 -28.98
N PHE A 78 -8.04 12.09 -28.25
CA PHE A 78 -8.29 10.73 -28.77
C PHE A 78 -9.78 10.49 -29.05
N SER A 79 -10.63 11.49 -28.79
CA SER A 79 -12.08 11.49 -29.05
C SER A 79 -12.55 12.91 -29.33
N ASP A 80 -13.75 13.06 -29.92
CA ASP A 80 -14.38 14.36 -30.13
C ASP A 80 -14.55 15.10 -28.78
N PRO A 81 -14.03 16.34 -28.63
CA PRO A 81 -14.24 17.15 -27.45
C PRO A 81 -15.69 17.68 -27.41
N GLU A 82 -16.28 17.83 -26.21
CA GLU A 82 -17.63 18.39 -26.03
C GLU A 82 -17.82 19.81 -26.59
N PHE A 83 -16.74 20.49 -26.97
CA PHE A 83 -16.76 21.84 -27.53
C PHE A 83 -16.15 21.86 -28.95
N ILE A 84 -16.98 21.53 -29.96
CA ILE A 84 -17.14 22.16 -31.30
C ILE A 84 -17.98 21.24 -32.22
N GLN A 85 -18.82 21.84 -33.07
CA GLN A 85 -19.86 21.19 -33.89
C GLN A 85 -19.39 20.65 -35.26
N PRO A 86 -20.12 19.67 -35.85
CA PRO A 86 -19.87 19.02 -37.15
C PRO A 86 -20.02 19.95 -38.39
N PRO A 87 -19.71 19.51 -39.64
CA PRO A 87 -19.95 18.16 -40.18
C PRO A 87 -18.70 17.34 -40.58
N TYR A 88 -18.69 16.10 -40.11
CA TYR A 88 -17.84 15.01 -40.60
C TYR A 88 -18.55 14.21 -41.70
N THR A 89 -17.82 13.84 -42.75
CA THR A 89 -18.28 12.85 -43.74
C THR A 89 -17.41 11.60 -43.64
N PHE A 90 -18.03 10.53 -43.15
CA PHE A 90 -17.57 9.14 -43.24
C PHE A 90 -18.44 8.45 -44.31
N PRO A 91 -17.93 7.47 -45.11
CA PRO A 91 -16.62 6.82 -45.11
C PRO A 91 -15.61 7.42 -46.11
N ASN A 92 -14.32 7.10 -45.91
CA ASN A 92 -13.26 7.29 -46.91
C ASN A 92 -13.46 6.31 -48.10
N PRO A 93 -13.71 6.79 -49.33
CA PRO A 93 -14.00 5.93 -50.49
C PRO A 93 -12.79 5.19 -51.09
N ARG A 94 -11.57 5.33 -50.53
CA ARG A 94 -10.33 4.79 -51.14
C ARG A 94 -9.53 3.82 -50.26
N TRP A 95 -10.16 3.27 -49.22
CA TRP A 95 -9.60 2.12 -48.52
C TRP A 95 -9.70 0.88 -49.42
N PRO A 96 -8.61 0.10 -49.68
CA PRO A 96 -7.36 -0.03 -48.93
C PRO A 96 -6.09 0.48 -49.66
N GLU A 97 -6.20 1.38 -50.64
CA GLU A 97 -5.10 1.67 -51.58
C GLU A 97 -4.09 2.73 -51.14
N GLN A 98 -4.33 3.46 -50.04
CA GLN A 98 -3.42 4.48 -49.52
C GLN A 98 -3.11 4.25 -48.04
N LYS A 99 -1.89 3.80 -47.74
CA LYS A 99 -1.30 3.95 -46.42
C LYS A 99 -0.75 5.38 -46.31
N THR A 100 -1.18 6.15 -45.33
CA THR A 100 -0.55 7.41 -44.95
C THR A 100 0.43 7.13 -43.81
N TRP A 101 1.70 7.42 -44.02
CA TRP A 101 2.76 7.16 -43.05
C TRP A 101 3.52 8.44 -42.70
N GLY A 102 3.66 8.68 -41.39
CA GLY A 102 4.69 9.52 -40.79
C GLY A 102 5.44 8.74 -39.70
N ARG A 103 5.69 7.44 -39.94
CA ARG A 103 6.46 6.61 -39.02
C ARG A 103 7.93 6.67 -39.40
N VAL A 104 8.74 7.20 -38.49
CA VAL A 104 10.19 7.10 -38.52
C VAL A 104 10.60 6.17 -37.39
N GLU A 105 11.30 5.09 -37.71
CA GLU A 105 11.94 4.26 -36.70
C GLU A 105 13.26 4.93 -36.29
N ASP A 106 13.20 5.75 -35.24
CA ASP A 106 14.37 6.40 -34.64
C ASP A 106 14.60 5.85 -33.23
N THR A 107 15.49 4.87 -33.13
CA THR A 107 15.87 4.23 -31.86
C THR A 107 16.60 5.20 -30.92
N TYR A 108 17.39 6.12 -31.47
CA TYR A 108 18.13 7.11 -30.68
C TYR A 108 17.19 8.13 -30.03
N LEU A 109 16.15 8.56 -30.75
CA LEU A 109 15.11 9.42 -30.21
C LEU A 109 14.33 8.73 -29.08
N LEU A 110 13.96 7.45 -29.24
CA LEU A 110 13.28 6.67 -28.20
C LEU A 110 14.16 6.46 -26.96
N ASP A 111 15.45 6.22 -27.14
CA ASP A 111 16.40 6.11 -26.02
C ASP A 111 16.54 7.45 -25.29
N ASN A 112 16.63 8.57 -26.00
CA ASN A 112 16.65 9.91 -25.40
C ASN A 112 15.38 10.23 -24.62
N ILE A 113 14.21 9.88 -25.15
CA ILE A 113 12.91 10.02 -24.46
C ILE A 113 12.89 9.13 -23.20
N THR A 114 13.36 7.89 -23.33
CA THR A 114 13.45 6.94 -22.22
C THR A 114 14.33 7.50 -21.10
N MET A 115 15.51 8.04 -21.41
CA MET A 115 16.40 8.66 -20.43
C MET A 115 15.77 9.90 -19.78
N ALA A 116 15.17 10.80 -20.57
CA ALA A 116 14.49 11.98 -20.04
C ALA A 116 13.35 11.63 -19.06
N ILE A 117 12.57 10.59 -19.36
CA ILE A 117 11.52 10.09 -18.46
C ILE A 117 12.14 9.44 -17.21
N ARG A 118 13.16 8.60 -17.39
CA ARG A 118 13.89 7.95 -16.29
C ARG A 118 14.60 8.92 -15.36
N GLU A 119 14.91 10.14 -15.79
CA GLU A 119 15.52 11.21 -14.97
C GLU A 119 14.52 12.24 -14.43
N GLY A 120 13.44 12.50 -15.18
CA GLY A 120 12.38 13.43 -14.80
C GLY A 120 11.29 12.82 -13.91
N ILE A 121 10.78 11.62 -14.20
CA ILE A 121 9.65 11.02 -13.46
C ILE A 121 10.13 10.05 -12.38
N ILE A 122 9.76 10.33 -11.13
CA ILE A 122 10.10 9.47 -10.00
C ILE A 122 9.45 8.08 -10.15
N GLY A 123 10.20 7.03 -9.85
CA GLY A 123 9.73 5.64 -10.00
C GLY A 123 9.72 5.12 -11.45
N ALA A 124 10.18 5.90 -12.43
CA ALA A 124 10.23 5.48 -13.84
C ALA A 124 11.52 4.72 -14.22
N ASN A 125 12.31 4.22 -13.27
CA ASN A 125 13.61 3.59 -13.56
C ASN A 125 13.50 2.39 -14.53
N GLY A 126 12.41 1.61 -14.43
CA GLY A 126 12.14 0.49 -15.33
C GLY A 126 11.43 0.87 -16.64
N PHE A 127 11.07 2.14 -16.85
CA PHE A 127 10.34 2.58 -18.04
C PHE A 127 11.19 2.43 -19.30
N ARG A 128 10.58 2.02 -20.41
CA ARG A 128 11.18 2.06 -21.75
C ARG A 128 10.12 2.57 -22.72
N ALA A 129 10.48 3.53 -23.56
CA ALA A 129 9.57 3.99 -24.60
C ALA A 129 9.56 2.98 -25.76
N ASP A 130 8.40 2.41 -26.05
CA ASP A 130 8.18 1.58 -27.25
C ASP A 130 7.72 2.44 -28.44
N TYR A 131 6.93 3.48 -28.18
CA TYR A 131 6.41 4.41 -29.18
C TYR A 131 6.43 5.85 -28.64
N ALA A 132 6.59 6.83 -29.53
CA ALA A 132 6.46 8.24 -29.22
C ALA A 132 5.70 8.96 -30.34
N VAL A 133 4.78 9.85 -29.96
CA VAL A 133 4.05 10.72 -30.89
C VAL A 133 4.49 12.15 -30.62
N ILE A 134 5.07 12.81 -31.62
CA ILE A 134 5.52 14.19 -31.54
C ILE A 134 4.58 15.04 -32.38
N VAL A 135 4.00 16.07 -31.77
CA VAL A 135 3.12 17.02 -32.46
C VAL A 135 3.64 18.43 -32.19
N THR A 136 3.85 19.17 -33.27
CA THR A 136 4.39 20.53 -33.23
C THR A 136 3.40 21.51 -33.85
N TRP A 137 3.16 22.62 -33.18
CA TRP A 137 2.37 23.73 -33.71
C TRP A 137 3.28 24.93 -33.95
N GLU A 138 3.25 25.49 -35.15
CA GLU A 138 3.99 26.69 -35.48
C GLU A 138 3.11 27.93 -35.29
N ARG A 139 3.66 28.99 -34.68
CA ARG A 139 3.02 30.31 -34.56
C ARG A 139 1.57 30.25 -34.07
N MET A 140 1.33 29.52 -32.97
CA MET A 140 0.04 29.50 -32.28
C MET A 140 -0.35 30.90 -31.80
N ALA A 141 -0.99 31.69 -32.67
CA ALA A 141 -1.49 33.02 -32.39
C ALA A 141 -3.01 32.96 -32.27
N TYR A 142 -3.51 32.99 -31.03
CA TYR A 142 -4.95 33.05 -30.81
C TYR A 142 -5.43 34.51 -30.90
N GLY A 143 -5.88 34.91 -32.10
CA GLY A 143 -6.80 36.05 -32.27
C GLY A 143 -6.35 37.42 -31.73
N GLY A 144 -5.09 37.83 -31.93
CA GLY A 144 -4.71 39.24 -31.97
C GLY A 144 -4.72 40.07 -30.66
N ALA A 145 -4.94 39.48 -29.49
CA ALA A 145 -4.76 40.15 -28.20
C ALA A 145 -4.39 39.15 -27.08
N PRO A 146 -3.58 39.54 -26.07
CA PRO A 146 -3.18 38.63 -24.99
C PRO A 146 -4.37 38.36 -24.07
N LYS A 147 -5.19 37.36 -24.42
CA LYS A 147 -6.19 36.80 -23.51
C LYS A 147 -5.56 35.67 -22.71
N VAL A 148 -5.96 35.64 -21.45
CA VAL A 148 -5.70 34.58 -20.47
C VAL A 148 -5.94 33.21 -21.11
N THR A 149 -4.86 32.47 -21.38
CA THR A 149 -4.88 31.15 -22.07
C THR A 149 -4.50 30.06 -21.09
N GLN A 150 -5.22 28.95 -21.13
CA GLN A 150 -4.97 27.79 -20.26
C GLN A 150 -4.26 26.67 -21.04
N ALA A 151 -3.11 26.25 -20.54
CA ALA A 151 -2.41 25.03 -20.91
C ALA A 151 -2.39 24.05 -19.72
N GLY A 152 -2.46 22.75 -20.00
CA GLY A 152 -2.53 21.71 -18.97
C GLY A 152 -2.82 20.34 -19.55
N PHE A 153 -2.88 19.35 -18.67
CA PHE A 153 -3.24 17.98 -19.00
C PHE A 153 -4.60 17.66 -18.39
N ASN A 154 -5.48 17.04 -19.18
CA ASN A 154 -6.70 16.43 -18.66
C ASN A 154 -6.40 14.96 -18.35
N GLY A 155 -6.85 14.50 -17.20
CA GLY A 155 -6.69 13.13 -16.77
C GLY A 155 -7.56 12.15 -17.55
N GLY A 156 -8.39 12.58 -18.52
CA GLY A 156 -9.14 11.74 -19.48
C GLY A 156 -10.25 10.86 -18.87
N ASN A 157 -10.03 10.31 -17.69
CA ASN A 157 -10.85 9.40 -16.93
C ASN A 157 -11.50 10.12 -15.75
N GLY A 158 -11.88 11.41 -15.89
CA GLY A 158 -12.63 12.17 -14.88
C GLY A 158 -11.95 12.36 -13.51
N THR A 159 -10.67 12.01 -13.36
CA THR A 159 -9.86 12.18 -12.13
C THR A 159 -9.32 13.61 -11.96
N GLY A 160 -9.67 14.50 -12.89
CA GLY A 160 -9.36 15.92 -12.84
C GLY A 160 -8.48 16.35 -14.00
N TRP A 161 -7.92 17.54 -13.85
CA TRP A 161 -6.99 18.14 -14.81
C TRP A 161 -5.90 18.86 -14.02
N THR A 162 -4.73 19.00 -14.61
CA THR A 162 -3.61 19.73 -14.03
C THR A 162 -3.21 20.85 -14.98
N ALA A 163 -3.41 22.10 -14.53
CA ALA A 163 -2.86 23.27 -15.22
C ALA A 163 -1.33 23.26 -15.15
N LEU A 164 -0.68 23.70 -16.22
CA LEU A 164 0.73 24.09 -16.16
C LEU A 164 0.88 25.37 -15.31
N PRO A 165 2.03 25.62 -14.67
CA PRO A 165 2.30 26.89 -14.01
C PRO A 165 2.10 28.09 -14.93
N TYR A 166 1.63 29.23 -14.40
CA TYR A 166 1.36 30.49 -15.16
C TYR A 166 0.23 30.42 -16.21
N SER A 167 -0.34 29.24 -16.43
CA SER A 167 -1.54 28.99 -17.21
C SER A 167 -2.74 29.72 -16.62
N GLY A 168 -3.56 30.36 -17.46
CA GLY A 168 -4.79 31.00 -16.98
C GLY A 168 -4.60 32.29 -16.18
N GLU A 169 -3.40 32.88 -16.17
CA GLU A 169 -3.10 34.12 -15.42
C GLU A 169 -2.59 35.26 -16.31
N GLY A 170 -2.73 35.17 -17.64
CA GLY A 170 -2.17 36.14 -18.58
C GLY A 170 -0.63 36.11 -18.67
N ARG A 171 0.01 35.17 -17.98
CA ARG A 171 1.48 34.97 -17.94
C ARG A 171 1.91 33.67 -18.63
N VAL A 172 1.06 33.09 -19.49
CA VAL A 172 1.31 31.83 -20.19
C VAL A 172 2.62 31.83 -20.99
N ILE A 173 3.07 33.00 -21.45
CA ILE A 173 4.34 33.18 -22.16
C ILE A 173 5.54 32.71 -21.32
N LYS A 174 5.44 32.75 -19.99
CA LYS A 174 6.47 32.23 -19.08
C LYS A 174 6.70 30.72 -19.22
N LEU A 175 5.77 29.96 -19.81
CA LEU A 175 5.97 28.54 -20.08
C LEU A 175 7.21 28.25 -20.94
N LYS A 176 7.65 29.20 -21.78
CA LYS A 176 8.89 29.09 -22.58
C LYS A 176 10.17 29.33 -21.76
N GLU A 177 10.06 30.04 -20.64
CA GLU A 177 11.19 30.44 -19.80
C GLU A 177 11.41 29.44 -18.65
N PHE A 178 10.34 28.81 -18.17
CA PHE A 178 10.36 27.87 -17.04
C PHE A 178 10.13 26.43 -17.47
N SER A 179 10.43 25.51 -16.56
CA SER A 179 10.32 24.06 -16.78
C SER A 179 10.37 23.32 -15.45
N ASN A 180 9.70 22.17 -15.37
CA ASN A 180 9.89 21.23 -14.27
C ASN A 180 11.07 20.28 -14.48
N VAL A 181 11.55 20.08 -15.70
CA VAL A 181 12.67 19.17 -16.04
C VAL A 181 13.98 19.92 -16.35
N GLY A 182 14.07 21.19 -15.96
CA GLY A 182 15.31 21.97 -16.05
C GLY A 182 15.70 22.40 -17.47
N ILE A 183 14.86 22.14 -18.47
CA ILE A 183 15.05 22.56 -19.86
C ILE A 183 13.96 23.60 -20.17
N PRO A 184 14.28 24.90 -20.28
CA PRO A 184 13.29 25.95 -20.54
C PRO A 184 12.32 25.58 -21.67
N GLY A 185 11.02 25.78 -21.46
CA GLY A 185 9.99 25.40 -22.44
C GLY A 185 9.54 23.95 -22.40
N ARG A 186 10.29 23.05 -21.74
CA ARG A 186 9.95 21.62 -21.66
C ARG A 186 9.19 21.30 -20.37
N TRP A 187 8.06 20.61 -20.50
CA TRP A 187 7.22 20.22 -19.36
C TRP A 187 6.93 18.73 -19.43
N LEU A 188 7.19 18.01 -18.33
CA LEU A 188 7.02 16.55 -18.27
C LEU A 188 5.99 16.16 -17.21
N PHE A 189 5.01 15.35 -17.59
CA PHE A 189 3.97 14.84 -16.71
C PHE A 189 3.70 13.37 -17.06
N ARG A 190 3.46 12.55 -16.03
CA ARG A 190 2.93 11.20 -16.19
C ARG A 190 1.42 11.27 -16.04
N VAL A 191 0.71 10.79 -17.04
CA VAL A 191 -0.74 10.91 -17.16
C VAL A 191 -1.33 9.50 -17.04
N ASP A 192 -1.56 9.10 -15.79
CA ASP A 192 -2.20 7.84 -15.40
C ASP A 192 -3.53 8.15 -14.70
N GLU A 193 -4.07 7.25 -13.88
CA GLU A 193 -5.25 7.51 -13.03
C GLU A 193 -5.10 8.81 -12.21
N GLU A 194 -3.89 9.10 -11.72
CA GLU A 194 -3.52 10.44 -11.24
C GLU A 194 -2.47 11.07 -12.17
N ILE A 195 -2.58 12.38 -12.38
CA ILE A 195 -1.56 13.14 -13.11
C ILE A 195 -0.41 13.44 -12.16
N ILE A 196 0.72 12.77 -12.37
CA ILE A 196 1.93 12.96 -11.57
C ILE A 196 2.85 13.92 -12.31
N ARG A 197 3.25 14.99 -11.62
CA ARG A 197 4.21 15.96 -12.18
C ARG A 197 5.58 15.30 -12.30
N GLY A 198 6.19 15.39 -13.46
CA GLY A 198 7.60 15.06 -13.65
C GLY A 198 8.50 16.17 -13.11
N GLY A 199 9.78 15.85 -12.98
CA GLY A 199 10.83 16.78 -12.61
C GLY A 199 10.64 17.36 -11.21
N CYS A 200 10.91 18.66 -11.08
CA CYS A 200 10.91 19.41 -9.84
C CYS A 200 10.25 20.78 -10.02
N SER A 201 9.85 21.43 -8.93
CA SER A 201 9.42 22.82 -8.95
C SER A 201 9.88 23.56 -7.69
N ASN A 202 10.48 24.74 -7.89
CA ASN A 202 10.77 25.66 -6.80
C ASN A 202 9.58 26.52 -6.40
N GLU A 203 8.47 26.42 -7.14
CA GLU A 203 7.23 27.05 -6.72
C GLU A 203 6.75 26.33 -5.46
N SER A 204 6.84 27.01 -4.31
CA SER A 204 5.80 26.83 -3.31
C SER A 204 4.51 27.12 -4.05
N ILE A 205 3.70 26.11 -4.37
CA ILE A 205 2.45 26.32 -5.10
C ILE A 205 1.66 27.35 -4.29
N ALA A 206 1.65 28.57 -4.78
CA ALA A 206 0.97 29.67 -4.13
C ALA A 206 -0.52 29.36 -4.27
N ASN A 207 -1.19 29.09 -3.15
CA ASN A 207 -2.64 29.10 -2.96
C ASN A 207 -3.48 28.93 -4.25
N VAL A 208 -3.39 27.79 -4.93
CA VAL A 208 -4.34 27.49 -6.01
C VAL A 208 -5.58 26.89 -5.35
N ILE A 209 -6.66 27.66 -5.34
CA ILE A 209 -7.97 27.17 -4.91
C ILE A 209 -8.53 26.30 -6.04
N VAL A 210 -8.58 24.99 -5.81
CA VAL A 210 -9.35 24.06 -6.66
C VAL A 210 -10.54 23.58 -5.84
N ASN A 211 -11.76 23.76 -6.35
CA ASN A 211 -13.00 23.26 -5.73
C ASN A 211 -13.21 23.67 -4.26
N HIS A 212 -13.02 24.94 -3.92
CA HIS A 212 -13.20 25.49 -2.55
C HIS A 212 -12.38 24.82 -1.43
N ARG A 213 -11.39 23.97 -1.75
CA ARG A 213 -10.44 23.43 -0.76
C ARG A 213 -9.10 24.16 -0.87
N ARG A 214 -8.62 24.69 0.25
CA ARG A 214 -7.23 25.15 0.42
C ARG A 214 -6.34 23.93 0.64
N PHE A 215 -5.27 23.76 -0.15
CA PHE A 215 -4.25 22.74 0.11
C PHE A 215 -2.83 23.29 -0.14
N TYR A 216 -2.21 23.73 0.97
CA TYR A 216 -0.86 23.51 1.56
C TYR A 216 0.43 23.35 0.68
N PRO A 217 1.63 23.58 1.26
CA PRO A 217 2.87 24.07 0.63
C PRO A 217 3.56 23.01 -0.27
N GLY A 218 4.78 23.28 -0.76
CA GLY A 218 5.43 22.55 -1.86
C GLY A 218 5.18 21.02 -1.88
N TYR A 219 4.88 20.48 -3.06
CA TYR A 219 4.54 19.06 -3.22
C TYR A 219 5.79 18.16 -3.17
N LEU A 220 5.66 17.00 -2.52
CA LEU A 220 6.69 15.97 -2.42
C LEU A 220 6.11 14.61 -2.83
N THR A 221 6.80 13.92 -3.74
CA THR A 221 6.50 12.53 -4.14
C THR A 221 7.61 11.60 -3.72
N THR A 222 7.25 10.37 -3.40
CA THR A 222 8.17 9.28 -3.00
C THR A 222 8.03 8.09 -3.95
N ALA A 223 9.13 7.38 -4.21
CA ALA A 223 9.12 6.10 -4.91
C ALA A 223 10.13 5.14 -4.24
N PRO A 224 9.71 3.94 -3.79
CA PRO A 224 8.33 3.44 -3.80
C PRO A 224 7.39 4.27 -2.91
N ILE A 225 6.08 4.10 -3.07
CA ILE A 225 5.06 4.81 -2.26
C ILE A 225 4.85 4.17 -0.88
N ALA A 226 5.34 2.94 -0.71
CA ALA A 226 5.24 2.17 0.51
C ALA A 226 6.50 1.31 0.72
N ALA A 227 6.86 1.04 1.98
CA ALA A 227 7.92 0.10 2.33
C ALA A 227 7.68 -0.54 3.69
N THR A 228 8.40 -1.63 3.99
CA THR A 228 8.38 -2.27 5.30
C THR A 228 8.83 -1.32 6.42
N MET A 229 8.18 -1.39 7.57
CA MET A 229 8.55 -0.64 8.77
C MET A 229 9.90 -1.08 9.38
N ILE A 230 10.51 -2.18 8.91
CA ILE A 230 11.88 -2.56 9.29
C ILE A 230 12.90 -1.53 8.75
N GLY A 231 12.63 -0.89 7.61
CA GLY A 231 13.54 0.10 7.02
C GLY A 231 14.67 -0.50 6.18
N GLY A 232 15.71 0.28 5.91
CA GLY A 232 16.87 -0.09 5.08
C GLY A 232 16.64 0.02 3.57
N VAL A 233 15.43 0.40 3.14
CA VAL A 233 15.06 0.51 1.72
C VAL A 233 15.39 1.90 1.19
N TYR A 234 15.87 1.98 -0.05
CA TYR A 234 16.04 3.24 -0.76
C TYR A 234 14.69 3.84 -1.15
N VAL A 235 14.46 5.07 -0.74
CA VAL A 235 13.29 5.87 -1.12
C VAL A 235 13.77 7.07 -1.93
N ASN A 236 13.46 7.06 -3.22
CA ASN A 236 13.67 8.23 -4.06
C ASN A 236 12.62 9.27 -3.70
N VAL A 237 13.03 10.53 -3.58
CA VAL A 237 12.15 11.66 -3.28
C VAL A 237 12.30 12.74 -4.36
N SER A 238 11.18 13.36 -4.75
CA SER A 238 11.14 14.48 -5.70
C SER A 238 10.18 15.56 -5.22
N GLY A 239 10.53 16.82 -5.48
CA GLY A 239 9.72 17.98 -5.13
C GLY A 239 10.40 19.27 -5.60
N PRO A 240 11.25 19.89 -4.77
CA PRO A 240 12.05 21.05 -5.17
C PRO A 240 13.13 20.73 -6.20
N CYS A 241 13.54 21.76 -6.95
CA CYS A 241 14.71 21.64 -7.82
C CYS A 241 15.99 21.78 -7.02
N LEU A 242 16.73 20.68 -6.90
CA LEU A 242 17.92 20.53 -6.07
C LEU A 242 19.15 21.13 -6.76
N ARG A 243 19.85 22.01 -6.05
CA ARG A 243 21.12 22.62 -6.49
C ARG A 243 22.31 21.85 -5.92
N GLY A 244 23.48 22.04 -6.51
CA GLY A 244 24.71 21.33 -6.09
C GLY A 244 25.14 21.58 -4.64
N GLY A 245 24.72 22.70 -4.03
CA GLY A 245 25.01 23.03 -2.62
C GLY A 245 23.85 22.76 -1.65
N ASP A 246 22.74 22.19 -2.10
CA ASP A 246 21.60 21.90 -1.22
C ASP A 246 21.92 20.69 -0.32
N VAL A 247 21.62 20.81 0.97
CA VAL A 247 21.72 19.71 1.93
C VAL A 247 20.31 19.16 2.15
N VAL A 248 20.03 18.02 1.53
CA VAL A 248 18.69 17.42 1.54
C VAL A 248 18.49 16.58 2.78
N LYS A 249 17.49 16.95 3.58
CA LYS A 249 17.03 16.16 4.72
C LYS A 249 15.54 15.86 4.58
N VAL A 250 15.15 14.64 4.87
CA VAL A 250 13.74 14.21 4.82
C VAL A 250 13.31 13.69 6.19
N ILE A 251 12.14 14.08 6.65
CA ILE A 251 11.50 13.51 7.83
C ILE A 251 10.46 12.50 7.36
N PHE A 252 10.63 11.24 7.75
CA PHE A 252 9.60 10.21 7.66
C PHE A 252 8.96 10.09 9.04
N ASP A 253 7.69 10.50 9.16
CA ASP A 253 6.95 10.58 10.43
C ASP A 253 7.62 11.53 11.44
N GLU A 254 8.54 11.02 12.26
CA GLU A 254 9.32 11.76 13.26
C GLU A 254 10.84 11.64 13.04
N TYR A 255 11.28 10.76 12.14
CA TYR A 255 12.70 10.48 11.95
C TYR A 255 13.27 11.24 10.76
N GLN A 256 14.24 12.10 11.07
CA GLN A 256 15.01 12.84 10.08
C GLN A 256 16.14 11.95 9.51
N VAL A 257 16.24 11.91 8.19
CA VAL A 257 17.32 11.25 7.45
C VAL A 257 18.03 12.18 6.49
N ASP A 258 19.32 11.90 6.30
CA ASP A 258 20.14 12.52 5.28
C ASP A 258 19.92 11.82 3.95
N CYS A 259 19.81 12.61 2.88
CA CYS A 259 19.57 12.10 1.54
C CYS A 259 20.67 12.52 0.59
N VAL A 260 21.03 11.63 -0.34
CA VAL A 260 22.01 11.90 -1.37
C VAL A 260 21.31 12.48 -2.60
N ARG A 261 21.77 13.64 -3.06
CA ARG A 261 21.28 14.23 -4.32
C ARG A 261 21.75 13.38 -5.50
N LEU A 262 20.82 12.83 -6.27
CA LEU A 262 21.13 12.09 -7.49
C LEU A 262 21.29 13.04 -8.67
N ASN A 263 20.30 13.91 -8.86
CA ASN A 263 20.29 14.91 -9.92
C ASN A 263 19.53 16.17 -9.46
N MET A 264 19.20 17.06 -10.39
CA MET A 264 18.42 18.28 -10.07
C MET A 264 16.99 17.97 -9.61
N HIS A 265 16.44 16.82 -10.00
CA HIS A 265 15.03 16.49 -9.78
C HIS A 265 14.81 15.58 -8.56
N ARG A 266 15.82 14.81 -8.16
CA ARG A 266 15.66 13.73 -7.18
C ARG A 266 16.80 13.66 -6.19
N ALA A 267 16.43 13.29 -4.98
CA ALA A 267 17.35 12.76 -3.98
C ALA A 267 16.95 11.33 -3.62
N GLN A 268 17.90 10.56 -3.13
CA GLN A 268 17.69 9.23 -2.61
C GLN A 268 17.95 9.26 -1.10
N CYS A 269 16.96 8.81 -0.34
CA CYS A 269 17.02 8.69 1.10
C CYS A 269 17.01 7.21 1.47
N VAL A 270 17.52 6.88 2.64
CA VAL A 270 17.40 5.53 3.22
C VAL A 270 16.40 5.59 4.34
N LEU A 271 15.38 4.72 4.30
CA LEU A 271 14.43 4.61 5.39
C LEU A 271 15.16 4.04 6.64
N PRO A 272 15.10 4.69 7.82
CA PRO A 272 15.78 4.23 9.02
C PRO A 272 15.46 2.78 9.39
N VAL A 273 16.50 1.98 9.62
CA VAL A 273 16.37 0.58 10.04
C VAL A 273 15.92 0.53 11.51
N ASN A 274 14.98 -0.37 11.84
CA ASN A 274 14.55 -0.69 13.21
C ASN A 274 14.09 0.51 14.08
N ARG A 275 13.51 1.53 13.44
CA ARG A 275 13.01 2.73 14.14
C ARG A 275 11.53 3.01 13.94
N MET A 276 10.96 2.59 12.81
CA MET A 276 9.59 2.98 12.46
C MET A 276 8.55 2.26 13.31
N TYR A 277 8.60 0.93 13.40
CA TYR A 277 7.74 0.05 14.23
C TYR A 277 6.27 0.47 14.37
N LYS A 278 5.70 0.95 13.26
CA LYS A 278 4.31 1.35 13.10
C LYS A 278 3.88 1.08 11.67
N THR A 279 2.58 0.95 11.47
CA THR A 279 1.97 0.72 10.15
C THR A 279 1.01 1.86 9.81
N GLY A 280 0.66 1.96 8.52
CA GLY A 280 -0.28 2.96 8.03
C GLY A 280 0.39 4.18 7.39
N LEU A 281 -0.43 5.17 7.05
CA LEU A 281 0.01 6.37 6.36
C LEU A 281 0.79 7.31 7.30
N VAL A 282 1.97 7.74 6.87
CA VAL A 282 2.81 8.72 7.56
C VAL A 282 3.06 9.96 6.72
N ASN A 283 3.29 11.08 7.41
CA ASN A 283 3.66 12.33 6.77
C ASN A 283 5.14 12.30 6.43
N VAL A 284 5.48 12.78 5.23
CA VAL A 284 6.87 12.96 4.79
C VAL A 284 7.10 14.44 4.55
N LYS A 285 8.22 14.96 5.03
CA LYS A 285 8.58 16.37 4.84
C LYS A 285 10.01 16.48 4.34
N MET A 286 10.26 17.38 3.39
CA MET A 286 11.58 17.56 2.79
C MET A 286 12.12 18.97 3.03
N SER A 287 13.40 19.02 3.37
CA SER A 287 14.22 20.22 3.58
C SER A 287 15.38 20.20 2.57
N ARG A 288 15.82 21.39 2.16
CA ARG A 288 17.01 21.62 1.31
C ARG A 288 18.09 22.44 2.01
N ASP A 289 17.75 23.03 3.15
CA ASP A 289 18.56 23.96 3.93
C ASP A 289 19.21 23.27 5.13
N GLY A 290 19.41 21.94 5.05
CA GLY A 290 20.02 21.17 6.12
C GLY A 290 19.12 20.99 7.35
N GLY A 291 17.81 21.10 7.20
CA GLY A 291 16.82 20.84 8.27
C GLY A 291 16.31 22.09 9.00
N GLN A 292 16.58 23.29 8.50
CA GLN A 292 16.05 24.53 9.12
C GLN A 292 14.56 24.72 8.82
N SER A 293 14.13 24.36 7.60
CA SER A 293 12.72 24.44 7.21
C SER A 293 12.26 23.22 6.40
N TYR A 294 10.98 22.88 6.54
CA TYR A 294 10.32 21.75 5.87
C TYR A 294 9.11 22.20 5.04
N PRO A 295 9.30 23.03 4.01
CA PRO A 295 8.20 23.58 3.22
C PRO A 295 7.58 22.57 2.25
N TYR A 296 8.23 21.43 1.99
CA TYR A 296 7.72 20.41 1.07
C TYR A 296 7.14 19.22 1.83
N VAL A 297 5.89 18.83 1.53
CA VAL A 297 5.15 17.81 2.28
C VAL A 297 4.52 16.78 1.33
N GLY A 298 4.55 15.52 1.75
CA GLY A 298 3.95 14.38 1.05
C GLY A 298 3.51 13.31 2.04
N THR A 299 3.12 12.15 1.52
CA THR A 299 2.72 10.99 2.33
C THR A 299 3.48 9.74 1.90
N PHE A 300 3.61 8.78 2.81
CA PHE A 300 4.25 7.50 2.58
C PHE A 300 3.57 6.43 3.43
N TYR A 301 3.48 5.20 2.94
CA TYR A 301 2.78 4.13 3.66
C TYR A 301 3.77 3.12 4.26
N LEU A 302 3.67 2.88 5.57
CA LEU A 302 4.48 1.87 6.25
C LEU A 302 3.73 0.53 6.31
N LEU A 303 4.35 -0.48 5.72
CA LEU A 303 3.87 -1.85 5.68
C LEU A 303 4.45 -2.67 6.84
N GLN A 304 3.67 -3.61 7.34
CA GLN A 304 4.18 -4.59 8.29
C GLN A 304 5.00 -5.68 7.58
N PRO A 305 6.00 -6.29 8.25
CA PRO A 305 6.84 -7.33 7.65
C PRO A 305 6.07 -8.53 7.09
N ALA A 306 4.95 -8.93 7.71
CA ALA A 306 4.16 -10.07 7.26
C ALA A 306 3.44 -9.82 5.92
N LEU A 307 3.08 -8.56 5.62
CA LEU A 307 2.42 -8.17 4.37
C LEU A 307 3.39 -7.65 3.33
N ALA A 308 4.53 -7.08 3.73
CA ALA A 308 5.50 -6.54 2.80
C ALA A 308 6.08 -7.65 1.90
N SER A 309 6.11 -7.39 0.59
CA SER A 309 6.81 -8.27 -0.35
C SER A 309 8.30 -8.36 0.03
N PRO A 310 8.83 -9.57 0.29
CA PRO A 310 10.21 -9.74 0.68
C PRO A 310 11.15 -9.56 -0.51
N ALA A 311 12.23 -8.81 -0.32
CA ALA A 311 13.28 -8.70 -1.33
C ALA A 311 14.18 -9.94 -1.37
N VAL A 312 14.29 -10.65 -0.23
CA VAL A 312 14.96 -11.96 -0.12
C VAL A 312 13.89 -13.05 -0.01
N LYS A 313 13.82 -13.93 -0.99
CA LYS A 313 12.93 -15.09 -0.98
C LYS A 313 13.64 -16.25 -0.30
N LEU A 314 13.06 -16.74 0.79
CA LEU A 314 13.47 -17.99 1.44
C LEU A 314 12.80 -19.14 0.70
N ILE A 315 13.61 -20.05 0.16
CA ILE A 315 13.11 -21.15 -0.67
C ILE A 315 13.08 -22.43 0.15
N ASP A 316 11.88 -22.98 0.31
CA ASP A 316 11.65 -24.28 0.94
C ASP A 316 11.60 -25.39 -0.11
N ASN A 317 12.18 -26.56 0.21
CA ASN A 317 12.16 -27.72 -0.69
C ASN A 317 10.91 -28.59 -0.41
N PRO A 318 9.93 -28.70 -1.33
CA PRO A 318 8.72 -29.47 -1.09
C PRO A 318 8.95 -30.99 -1.09
N ARG A 319 10.07 -31.48 -1.66
CA ARG A 319 10.40 -32.92 -1.72
C ARG A 319 11.10 -33.39 -0.46
N GLU A 320 11.92 -32.54 0.13
CA GLU A 320 12.70 -32.83 1.33
C GLU A 320 12.13 -32.04 2.50
N VAL A 321 11.19 -32.66 3.22
CA VAL A 321 10.38 -32.01 4.26
C VAL A 321 11.22 -31.28 5.32
N HIS A 322 12.43 -31.74 5.62
CA HIS A 322 13.32 -31.09 6.59
C HIS A 322 14.09 -29.88 6.05
N ASN A 323 14.24 -29.75 4.73
CA ASN A 323 14.96 -28.65 4.09
C ASN A 323 14.02 -27.47 3.82
N ASN A 324 13.56 -26.89 4.93
CA ASN A 324 12.76 -25.68 4.96
C ASN A 324 13.27 -24.74 6.07
N TRP A 325 13.05 -23.44 5.90
CA TRP A 325 13.57 -22.39 6.79
C TRP A 325 12.93 -22.37 8.20
N ARG A 326 11.93 -23.21 8.45
CA ARG A 326 11.26 -23.35 9.76
C ARG A 326 11.71 -24.59 10.52
N SER A 327 12.37 -25.53 9.85
CA SER A 327 12.84 -26.77 10.47
C SER A 327 14.06 -26.49 11.34
N ALA A 328 14.10 -27.08 12.54
CA ALA A 328 15.33 -27.12 13.33
C ALA A 328 16.39 -28.10 12.76
N ASN A 329 15.99 -29.00 11.85
CA ASN A 329 16.82 -30.09 11.34
C ASN A 329 17.20 -29.93 9.87
N ALA A 330 17.16 -28.69 9.36
CA ALA A 330 17.52 -28.41 7.98
C ALA A 330 18.98 -28.77 7.69
N THR A 331 19.20 -29.48 6.58
CA THR A 331 20.53 -29.87 6.10
C THR A 331 21.00 -29.03 4.92
N ARG A 332 20.06 -28.34 4.27
CA ARG A 332 20.31 -27.50 3.10
C ARG A 332 19.25 -26.40 3.05
N LEU A 333 19.68 -25.14 3.07
CA LEU A 333 18.80 -23.98 2.97
C LEU A 333 19.23 -23.11 1.79
N ARG A 334 18.24 -22.62 1.04
CA ARG A 334 18.45 -21.77 -0.13
C ARG A 334 17.68 -20.47 0.00
N LEU A 335 18.31 -19.37 -0.42
CA LEU A 335 17.70 -18.05 -0.54
C LEU A 335 18.00 -17.43 -1.90
N GLU A 336 17.08 -16.59 -2.38
CA GLU A 336 17.13 -15.93 -3.69
C GLU A 336 16.79 -14.44 -3.58
N TRP A 337 17.44 -13.62 -4.40
CA TRP A 337 17.16 -12.18 -4.50
C TRP A 337 17.44 -11.67 -5.92
N ALA A 338 16.98 -10.45 -6.23
CA ALA A 338 17.27 -9.80 -7.51
C ALA A 338 18.57 -8.98 -7.40
N PRO A 339 19.71 -9.43 -7.96
CA PRO A 339 21.01 -8.82 -7.71
C PRO A 339 21.11 -7.38 -8.23
N TYR A 340 20.52 -7.10 -9.39
CA TYR A 340 20.51 -5.76 -10.01
C TYR A 340 19.69 -4.73 -9.25
N ASN A 341 18.75 -5.16 -8.39
CA ASN A 341 17.98 -4.23 -7.57
C ASN A 341 18.80 -3.74 -6.36
N LEU A 342 19.83 -4.49 -5.95
CA LEU A 342 20.70 -4.15 -4.83
C LEU A 342 21.78 -3.16 -5.27
N THR A 343 22.42 -3.45 -6.41
CA THR A 343 23.46 -2.61 -7.01
C THR A 343 23.62 -2.91 -8.49
N ASN A 344 24.05 -1.90 -9.26
CA ASN A 344 24.42 -2.06 -10.67
C ASN A 344 25.87 -2.54 -10.85
N ASP A 345 26.67 -2.56 -9.77
CA ASP A 345 28.02 -3.09 -9.82
C ASP A 345 28.00 -4.62 -9.80
N VAL A 346 28.36 -5.21 -10.93
CA VAL A 346 28.42 -6.66 -11.13
C VAL A 346 29.49 -7.35 -10.27
N ASN A 347 30.50 -6.60 -9.80
CA ASN A 347 31.58 -7.13 -8.96
C ASN A 347 31.34 -6.85 -7.48
N ALA A 348 30.20 -6.26 -7.11
CA ALA A 348 29.90 -5.97 -5.72
C ALA A 348 29.81 -7.26 -4.90
N MET A 349 30.55 -7.29 -3.79
CA MET A 349 30.45 -8.34 -2.81
C MET A 349 29.34 -8.01 -1.80
N ILE A 350 28.67 -9.03 -1.29
CA ILE A 350 27.56 -8.89 -0.35
C ILE A 350 27.83 -9.63 0.95
N ASN A 351 27.15 -9.19 2.00
CA ASN A 351 27.06 -9.86 3.29
C ASN A 351 25.63 -10.38 3.49
N ILE A 352 25.53 -11.62 3.96
CA ILE A 352 24.26 -12.27 4.32
C ILE A 352 24.27 -12.47 5.82
N LYS A 353 23.44 -11.70 6.53
CA LYS A 353 23.43 -11.61 8.00
C LYS A 353 22.06 -12.02 8.56
N LEU A 354 22.06 -12.49 9.81
CA LEU A 354 20.86 -12.80 10.59
C LEU A 354 20.59 -11.67 11.57
N LEU A 355 19.39 -11.10 11.48
CA LEU A 355 18.93 -10.05 12.36
C LEU A 355 17.84 -10.60 13.26
N GLY A 356 18.03 -10.45 14.57
CA GLY A 356 17.10 -10.87 15.60
C GLY A 356 16.20 -9.76 16.04
N TYR A 357 14.92 -10.08 16.22
CA TYR A 357 13.99 -9.20 16.93
C TYR A 357 13.85 -9.64 18.38
N TRP A 358 13.97 -8.69 19.30
CA TRP A 358 13.52 -8.83 20.68
C TRP A 358 12.74 -7.57 21.06
N GLU A 359 11.74 -7.72 21.91
CA GLU A 359 10.80 -6.64 22.26
C GLU A 359 11.50 -5.35 22.74
N ASP A 360 12.65 -5.47 23.42
CA ASP A 360 13.40 -4.30 23.90
C ASP A 360 14.51 -3.83 22.94
N THR A 361 14.98 -4.69 22.03
CA THR A 361 16.20 -4.46 21.23
C THR A 361 16.23 -5.33 19.98
N ASP A 362 16.79 -4.80 18.89
CA ASP A 362 17.08 -5.59 17.68
C ASP A 362 18.57 -5.62 17.45
N ASP A 363 19.10 -6.82 17.23
CA ASP A 363 20.55 -6.98 17.08
C ASP A 363 20.91 -7.92 15.93
N HIS A 364 22.10 -7.68 15.39
CA HIS A 364 22.77 -8.63 14.51
C HIS A 364 23.17 -9.85 15.33
N ILE A 365 22.55 -11.00 15.02
CA ILE A 365 22.77 -12.25 15.75
C ILE A 365 24.03 -12.94 15.25
N GLY A 366 24.27 -12.94 13.95
CA GLY A 366 25.34 -13.75 13.37
C GLY A 366 25.35 -13.68 11.85
N THR A 367 26.44 -14.15 11.24
CA THR A 367 26.63 -14.06 9.80
C THR A 367 26.47 -15.43 9.13
N ILE A 368 25.73 -15.49 8.01
CA ILE A 368 25.63 -16.68 7.16
C ILE A 368 26.78 -16.71 6.14
N ALA A 369 27.05 -15.57 5.51
CA ALA A 369 28.13 -15.42 4.53
C ALA A 369 28.67 -13.99 4.55
N GLU A 370 29.99 -13.83 4.50
CA GLU A 370 30.66 -12.54 4.39
C GLU A 370 31.41 -12.44 3.08
N ARG A 371 31.35 -11.27 2.45
CA ARG A 371 32.01 -10.98 1.18
C ARG A 371 31.82 -12.12 0.18
N THR A 372 30.56 -12.47 -0.09
CA THR A 372 30.19 -13.44 -1.15
C THR A 372 29.74 -12.72 -2.42
N SER A 373 29.77 -13.40 -3.57
CA SER A 373 29.35 -12.85 -4.86
C SER A 373 27.86 -12.52 -4.90
N ASN A 374 27.50 -11.44 -5.61
CA ASN A 374 26.12 -11.03 -5.82
C ASN A 374 25.44 -11.79 -6.99
N ASP A 375 25.36 -13.12 -6.87
CA ASP A 375 24.86 -13.99 -7.96
C ASP A 375 23.33 -14.16 -7.97
N GLY A 376 22.62 -13.57 -7.01
CA GLY A 376 21.16 -13.66 -6.88
C GLY A 376 20.63 -14.92 -6.20
N SER A 377 21.50 -15.87 -5.85
CA SER A 377 21.14 -17.05 -5.07
C SER A 377 22.28 -17.47 -4.14
N TYR A 378 21.93 -18.03 -2.99
CA TYR A 378 22.91 -18.58 -2.04
C TYR A 378 22.34 -19.82 -1.36
N GLU A 379 23.18 -20.82 -1.21
CA GLU A 379 22.81 -22.12 -0.65
C GLU A 379 23.91 -22.63 0.27
N PHE A 380 23.54 -23.16 1.44
CA PHE A 380 24.48 -23.62 2.46
C PHE A 380 23.90 -24.75 3.32
N ASP A 381 24.79 -25.48 4.02
CA ASP A 381 24.42 -26.46 5.06
C ASP A 381 24.51 -25.78 6.45
N PRO A 382 23.36 -25.56 7.12
CA PRO A 382 23.31 -24.94 8.44
C PRO A 382 24.21 -25.59 9.50
N ARG A 383 24.42 -26.90 9.44
CA ARG A 383 25.16 -27.66 10.45
C ARG A 383 26.67 -27.43 10.39
N THR A 384 27.14 -26.99 9.24
CA THR A 384 28.57 -26.68 9.00
C THR A 384 28.86 -25.18 9.08
N LEU A 385 27.84 -24.36 9.34
CA LEU A 385 27.97 -22.92 9.39
C LEU A 385 28.84 -22.49 10.57
N ALA A 386 29.95 -21.80 10.29
CA ALA A 386 30.83 -21.27 11.32
C ALA A 386 30.14 -20.14 12.09
N ARG A 387 29.83 -20.36 13.36
CA ARG A 387 29.16 -19.38 14.25
C ARG A 387 30.14 -18.40 14.92
N THR A 388 31.21 -18.02 14.23
CA THR A 388 32.33 -17.22 14.80
C THR A 388 31.93 -15.78 15.12
N SER A 389 30.98 -15.21 14.37
CA SER A 389 30.45 -13.85 14.58
C SER A 389 29.13 -13.83 15.36
N MET A 390 28.78 -14.94 16.03
CA MET A 390 27.53 -15.01 16.79
C MET A 390 27.59 -14.10 18.02
N LEU A 391 26.55 -13.28 18.20
CA LEU A 391 26.39 -12.43 19.38
C LEU A 391 26.29 -13.31 20.64
N PHE A 392 27.06 -12.95 21.68
CA PHE A 392 27.10 -13.70 22.94
C PHE A 392 25.70 -13.82 23.57
N ASP A 393 25.36 -15.01 24.07
CA ASP A 393 24.04 -15.34 24.65
C ASP A 393 22.82 -15.06 23.74
N SER A 394 23.03 -14.85 22.44
CA SER A 394 21.94 -14.58 21.50
C SER A 394 20.90 -15.70 21.45
N TRP A 395 21.31 -16.96 21.61
CA TRP A 395 20.44 -18.14 21.65
C TRP A 395 19.43 -18.13 22.80
N ARG A 396 19.65 -17.34 23.86
CA ARG A 396 18.70 -17.19 24.99
C ARG A 396 17.61 -16.16 24.71
N ARG A 397 17.94 -15.13 23.93
CA ARG A 397 17.05 -13.99 23.66
C ARG A 397 16.37 -14.14 22.31
N TYR A 398 17.12 -14.40 21.25
CA TYR A 398 16.56 -14.42 19.91
C TYR A 398 16.18 -15.83 19.50
N SER A 399 14.92 -16.00 19.10
CA SER A 399 14.43 -17.27 18.55
C SER A 399 13.91 -17.15 17.11
N PHE A 400 13.86 -15.93 16.58
CA PHE A 400 13.44 -15.62 15.21
C PHE A 400 13.96 -14.26 14.77
N GLY A 401 13.77 -13.97 13.49
CA GLY A 401 14.03 -12.66 12.92
C GLY A 401 13.98 -12.71 11.41
N ALA A 402 14.89 -12.00 10.74
CA ALA A 402 14.95 -11.97 9.28
C ALA A 402 16.37 -12.19 8.77
N VAL A 403 16.46 -12.74 7.57
CA VAL A 403 17.69 -12.77 6.78
C VAL A 403 17.83 -11.43 6.08
N ARG A 404 19.03 -10.89 6.17
CA ARG A 404 19.40 -9.58 5.67
C ARG A 404 20.51 -9.71 4.64
N ILE A 405 20.35 -9.06 3.49
CA ILE A 405 21.41 -8.91 2.48
C ILE A 405 21.78 -7.44 2.34
N SER A 406 23.07 -7.13 2.37
CA SER A 406 23.60 -5.79 2.12
C SER A 406 24.93 -5.85 1.38
N ILE A 407 25.31 -4.75 0.72
CA ILE A 407 26.62 -4.61 0.08
C ILE A 407 27.70 -4.60 1.18
N ALA A 408 28.81 -5.30 0.93
CA ALA A 408 29.84 -5.53 1.95
C ALA A 408 30.67 -4.28 2.29
N ASP A 409 30.84 -3.39 1.33
CA ASP A 409 31.71 -2.20 1.44
C ASP A 409 30.94 -0.91 1.80
N THR A 410 29.63 -0.98 2.03
CA THR A 410 28.78 0.17 2.42
C THR A 410 28.38 0.13 3.88
N ASP A 411 27.95 1.26 4.44
CA ASP A 411 27.37 1.33 5.77
C ASP A 411 26.28 0.26 5.98
N GLU A 412 26.33 -0.41 7.13
CA GLU A 412 25.40 -1.50 7.48
C GLU A 412 23.95 -1.03 7.69
N SER A 413 23.52 0.12 7.19
CA SER A 413 22.13 0.57 7.28
C SER A 413 21.54 0.96 5.93
N THR A 414 22.35 1.00 4.87
CA THR A 414 21.95 1.53 3.56
C THR A 414 21.74 0.42 2.53
N GLY A 415 20.62 0.46 1.81
CA GLY A 415 20.38 -0.43 0.67
C GLY A 415 20.29 -1.91 1.05
N VAL A 416 19.35 -2.22 1.93
CA VAL A 416 19.24 -3.54 2.56
C VAL A 416 18.04 -4.29 2.02
N PHE A 417 18.22 -5.58 1.74
CA PHE A 417 17.14 -6.50 1.44
C PHE A 417 16.80 -7.36 2.65
N TRP A 418 15.50 -7.55 2.87
CA TRP A 418 14.96 -8.33 3.97
C TRP A 418 14.18 -9.52 3.44
N SER A 419 14.28 -10.64 4.16
CA SER A 419 13.37 -11.77 4.02
C SER A 419 12.06 -11.57 4.78
N LYS A 420 11.13 -12.52 4.59
CA LYS A 420 10.05 -12.73 5.58
C LYS A 420 10.64 -13.13 6.93
N LEU A 421 9.86 -12.95 7.99
CA LEU A 421 10.22 -13.44 9.32
C LEU A 421 10.37 -14.96 9.30
N THR A 422 11.42 -15.46 9.94
CA THR A 422 11.78 -16.88 9.99
C THR A 422 12.28 -17.26 11.38
N PRO A 423 11.91 -18.44 11.90
CA PRO A 423 12.41 -18.92 13.18
C PRO A 423 13.86 -19.41 13.03
N PHE A 424 14.64 -19.30 14.10
CA PHE A 424 16.08 -19.66 14.09
C PHE A 424 16.37 -21.05 14.66
N GLY A 425 15.41 -21.96 14.56
CA GLY A 425 15.59 -23.36 14.99
C GLY A 425 16.82 -24.01 14.35
N TRP A 426 16.97 -23.89 13.03
CA TRP A 426 18.13 -24.43 12.29
C TRP A 426 19.47 -23.81 12.71
N TYR A 427 19.46 -22.60 13.26
CA TYR A 427 20.68 -21.87 13.63
C TYR A 427 21.13 -22.20 15.05
N PHE A 428 20.19 -22.27 16.01
CA PHE A 428 20.50 -22.44 17.43
C PHE A 428 20.36 -23.87 17.95
N ARG A 429 19.80 -24.81 17.17
CA ARG A 429 19.56 -26.18 17.61
C ARG A 429 20.73 -26.81 18.35
N ASP A 430 21.93 -26.81 17.77
CA ASP A 430 23.08 -27.52 18.38
C ASP A 430 23.45 -26.94 19.75
N ILE A 431 23.22 -25.64 19.95
CA ILE A 431 23.49 -24.95 21.21
C ILE A 431 22.42 -25.33 22.24
N TRP A 432 21.14 -25.30 21.84
CA TRP A 432 20.06 -25.73 22.71
C TRP A 432 20.17 -27.21 23.09
N GLU A 433 20.56 -28.08 22.16
CA GLU A 433 20.79 -29.51 22.40
C GLU A 433 21.99 -29.73 23.36
N TYR A 434 23.01 -28.87 23.32
CA TYR A 434 24.13 -28.90 24.26
C TYR A 434 23.73 -28.43 25.68
N GLU A 435 22.98 -27.34 25.79
CA GLU A 435 22.62 -26.72 27.08
C GLU A 435 21.48 -27.45 27.80
N TYR A 436 20.44 -27.86 27.07
CA TYR A 436 19.23 -28.47 27.61
C TYR A 436 19.15 -29.99 27.39
N GLY A 437 20.08 -30.56 26.62
CA GLY A 437 20.09 -31.98 26.28
C GLY A 437 19.15 -32.35 25.12
N ARG A 438 18.79 -33.64 25.04
CA ARG A 438 18.00 -34.17 23.90
C ARG A 438 16.58 -33.61 23.84
N ASP A 439 16.03 -33.21 24.98
CA ASP A 439 14.66 -32.69 25.12
C ASP A 439 14.61 -31.15 25.08
N TRP A 440 15.64 -30.51 24.52
CA TRP A 440 15.76 -29.05 24.43
C TRP A 440 14.50 -28.34 23.91
N ALA A 441 13.79 -28.93 22.95
CA ALA A 441 12.60 -28.34 22.38
C ALA A 441 11.44 -28.29 23.40
N LEU A 442 11.31 -29.34 24.22
CA LEU A 442 10.31 -29.43 25.28
C LEU A 442 10.63 -28.43 26.40
N GLU A 443 11.90 -28.32 26.79
CA GLU A 443 12.35 -27.32 27.77
C GLU A 443 12.01 -25.89 27.32
N LEU A 444 12.30 -25.54 26.05
CA LEU A 444 11.93 -24.23 25.51
C LEU A 444 10.41 -23.98 25.48
N CYS A 445 9.61 -25.02 25.27
CA CYS A 445 8.16 -24.93 25.32
C CYS A 445 7.66 -24.70 26.75
N GLN A 446 8.20 -25.44 27.73
CA GLN A 446 7.85 -25.29 29.15
C GLN A 446 8.27 -23.92 29.69
N ASP A 447 9.47 -23.44 29.34
CA ASP A 447 9.94 -22.10 29.68
C ASP A 447 8.98 -21.02 29.17
N TRP A 448 8.51 -21.15 27.92
CA TRP A 448 7.50 -20.23 27.38
C TRP A 448 6.16 -20.36 28.12
N PHE A 449 5.70 -21.58 28.38
CA PHE A 449 4.42 -21.85 29.05
C PHE A 449 4.37 -21.23 30.45
N ASP A 450 5.47 -21.34 31.21
CA ASP A 450 5.61 -20.77 32.54
C ASP A 450 5.78 -19.24 32.49
N TYR A 451 6.53 -18.73 31.51
CA TYR A 451 6.67 -17.29 31.31
C TYR A 451 5.34 -16.64 30.95
N ASP A 452 4.60 -17.20 29.99
CA ASP A 452 3.30 -16.67 29.56
C ASP A 452 2.27 -16.77 30.69
N GLY A 453 2.32 -17.83 31.50
CA GLY A 453 1.45 -18.02 32.65
C GLY A 453 1.62 -17.05 33.81
N LYS A 454 2.79 -16.43 33.92
CA LYS A 454 3.04 -15.36 34.92
C LYS A 454 2.53 -14.00 34.45
N ARG A 455 2.17 -13.86 33.17
CA ARG A 455 1.68 -12.61 32.60
C ARG A 455 0.17 -12.49 32.78
N VAL A 456 -0.34 -11.27 32.57
CA VAL A 456 -1.78 -11.01 32.58
C VAL A 456 -2.47 -11.93 31.58
N ASN A 457 -3.55 -12.57 32.05
CA ASN A 457 -4.38 -13.42 31.21
C ASN A 457 -5.24 -12.56 30.29
N PHE A 458 -4.79 -12.42 29.04
CA PHE A 458 -5.44 -11.60 28.03
C PHE A 458 -6.69 -12.25 27.43
N ALA A 459 -6.86 -13.57 27.60
CA ALA A 459 -8.04 -14.28 27.09
C ALA A 459 -9.32 -13.77 27.75
N MET A 460 -9.25 -13.33 29.01
CA MET A 460 -10.38 -12.72 29.73
C MET A 460 -10.84 -11.40 29.10
N ASP A 461 -9.96 -10.69 28.36
CA ASP A 461 -10.31 -9.48 27.62
C ASP A 461 -10.81 -9.79 26.20
N LEU A 462 -10.63 -11.00 25.70
CA LEU A 462 -11.01 -11.36 24.32
C LEU A 462 -12.42 -11.93 24.27
N GLU A 463 -12.69 -12.94 25.09
CA GLU A 463 -13.94 -13.71 25.03
C GLU A 463 -15.22 -12.84 25.09
N PRO A 464 -15.37 -11.88 26.03
CA PRO A 464 -16.60 -11.06 26.09
C PRO A 464 -16.70 -10.00 24.98
N PHE A 465 -15.60 -9.62 24.33
CA PHE A 465 -15.59 -8.51 23.37
C PHE A 465 -15.47 -8.96 21.90
N LEU A 466 -14.81 -10.09 21.66
CA LEU A 466 -14.51 -10.65 20.34
C LEU A 466 -14.71 -12.18 20.33
N PRO A 467 -15.93 -12.69 20.63
CA PRO A 467 -16.24 -14.11 20.56
C PRO A 467 -16.25 -14.60 19.11
N CYS A 468 -15.76 -15.81 18.86
CA CYS A 468 -15.69 -16.35 17.50
C CYS A 468 -17.09 -16.61 16.92
N PRO A 469 -17.36 -16.27 15.65
CA PRO A 469 -18.57 -16.71 14.96
C PRO A 469 -18.64 -18.23 14.92
N CYS A 470 -19.82 -18.82 15.15
CA CYS A 470 -20.00 -20.27 15.15
C CYS A 470 -19.83 -20.89 13.75
N THR A 471 -20.21 -20.16 12.70
CA THR A 471 -20.14 -20.65 11.32
C THR A 471 -19.37 -19.68 10.41
N LEU A 472 -18.83 -20.22 9.32
CA LEU A 472 -18.11 -19.45 8.31
C LEU A 472 -19.00 -18.38 7.66
N ASP A 473 -20.28 -18.68 7.42
CA ASP A 473 -21.24 -17.70 6.89
C ASP A 473 -21.43 -16.51 7.84
N GLN A 474 -21.45 -16.75 9.16
CA GLN A 474 -21.51 -15.68 10.15
C GLN A 474 -20.23 -14.83 10.09
N ALA A 475 -19.06 -15.45 9.95
CA ALA A 475 -17.79 -14.76 9.83
C ALA A 475 -17.72 -13.88 8.57
N PHE A 476 -18.23 -14.34 7.43
CA PHE A 476 -18.30 -13.53 6.20
C PHE A 476 -19.27 -12.35 6.29
N LEU A 477 -20.30 -12.45 7.12
CA LEU A 477 -21.23 -11.35 7.36
C LEU A 477 -20.73 -10.37 8.41
N ASP A 478 -19.77 -10.76 9.26
CA ASP A 478 -19.22 -9.90 10.33
C ASP A 478 -17.92 -9.19 9.92
N LEU A 479 -17.99 -8.51 8.78
CA LEU A 479 -16.87 -7.82 8.14
C LEU A 479 -16.32 -6.64 8.98
N GLY A 480 -17.10 -6.14 9.95
CA GLY A 480 -16.69 -5.01 10.77
C GLY A 480 -15.77 -5.42 11.92
N ARG A 481 -16.06 -6.54 12.59
CA ARG A 481 -15.23 -7.08 13.67
C ARG A 481 -14.15 -8.03 13.17
N TYR A 482 -14.40 -8.74 12.07
CA TYR A 482 -13.53 -9.77 11.55
C TYR A 482 -13.10 -9.50 10.11
N MET A 483 -11.87 -9.89 9.80
CA MET A 483 -11.29 -9.86 8.46
C MET A 483 -10.47 -11.12 8.21
N PRO A 484 -10.27 -11.56 6.95
CA PRO A 484 -9.48 -12.75 6.66
C PRO A 484 -8.05 -12.69 7.21
N LEU A 485 -7.60 -13.81 7.79
CA LEU A 485 -6.22 -14.00 8.25
C LEU A 485 -5.26 -14.06 7.07
N PHE A 486 -4.09 -13.43 7.22
CA PHE A 486 -3.06 -13.44 6.18
C PHE A 486 -2.59 -14.86 5.84
N GLY A 487 -2.70 -15.27 4.58
CA GLY A 487 -2.28 -16.61 4.12
C GLY A 487 -3.23 -17.75 4.47
N CYS A 488 -4.45 -17.44 4.92
CA CYS A 488 -5.52 -18.42 5.10
C CYS A 488 -6.87 -17.84 4.68
N ASP A 489 -6.89 -17.31 3.46
CA ASP A 489 -8.05 -16.67 2.84
C ASP A 489 -8.55 -17.52 1.67
N VAL A 490 -9.87 -17.75 1.60
CA VAL A 490 -10.48 -18.58 0.55
C VAL A 490 -10.42 -17.88 -0.82
N ASP A 491 -10.45 -16.54 -0.80
CA ASP A 491 -10.28 -15.72 -2.00
C ASP A 491 -8.81 -15.58 -2.39
N GLY A 492 -7.88 -16.03 -1.54
CA GLY A 492 -6.44 -15.82 -1.67
C GLY A 492 -5.67 -17.11 -1.78
N ASP A 493 -4.62 -17.21 -0.96
CA ASP A 493 -3.91 -18.43 -0.63
C ASP A 493 -4.60 -19.16 0.54
N ALA A 494 -5.17 -20.32 0.23
CA ALA A 494 -5.85 -21.20 1.19
C ALA A 494 -4.91 -22.30 1.73
N SER A 495 -3.59 -22.09 1.68
CA SER A 495 -2.60 -23.04 2.19
C SER A 495 -2.64 -23.18 3.72
N CYS A 496 -3.01 -22.11 4.44
CA CYS A 496 -3.25 -22.10 5.88
C CYS A 496 -2.13 -22.76 6.69
N GLU A 497 -0.88 -22.29 6.53
CA GLU A 497 0.34 -22.92 7.07
C GLU A 497 0.28 -23.28 8.56
N TYR A 498 -0.28 -22.38 9.39
CA TYR A 498 -0.44 -22.55 10.84
C TYR A 498 -1.80 -23.13 11.26
N ASN A 499 -2.75 -23.19 10.33
CA ASN A 499 -4.15 -23.56 10.58
C ASN A 499 -4.56 -24.69 9.63
N LYS A 500 -3.77 -25.78 9.63
CA LYS A 500 -3.99 -26.93 8.75
C LYS A 500 -5.40 -27.47 8.89
N GLY A 501 -5.99 -27.88 7.76
CA GLY A 501 -7.35 -28.41 7.74
C GLY A 501 -8.46 -27.35 7.79
N ALA A 502 -8.12 -26.07 8.01
CA ALA A 502 -9.06 -24.98 7.83
C ALA A 502 -9.24 -24.64 6.35
N GLN A 503 -10.46 -24.30 5.94
CA GLN A 503 -10.75 -23.73 4.63
C GLN A 503 -10.54 -22.22 4.62
N HIS A 504 -10.86 -21.56 5.73
CA HIS A 504 -10.78 -20.12 5.89
C HIS A 504 -10.58 -19.76 7.36
N CYS A 505 -9.74 -18.76 7.63
CA CYS A 505 -9.64 -18.18 8.95
C CYS A 505 -9.89 -16.68 8.90
N VAL A 506 -10.56 -16.17 9.92
CA VAL A 506 -10.71 -14.74 10.16
C VAL A 506 -9.93 -14.34 11.40
N MET A 507 -9.39 -13.13 11.39
CA MET A 507 -8.82 -12.45 12.54
C MET A 507 -9.64 -11.22 12.90
N SER A 508 -9.61 -10.80 14.15
CA SER A 508 -10.21 -9.53 14.55
C SER A 508 -9.59 -8.35 13.78
N VAL A 509 -10.39 -7.33 13.45
CA VAL A 509 -9.90 -6.12 12.76
C VAL A 509 -9.13 -5.22 13.73
N ALA A 510 -9.70 -5.04 14.92
CA ALA A 510 -9.13 -4.29 16.01
C ALA A 510 -8.53 -5.22 17.07
N ALA A 511 -7.57 -4.70 17.80
CA ALA A 511 -7.03 -5.35 18.99
C ALA A 511 -7.76 -4.84 20.24
N THR A 512 -7.77 -5.66 21.30
CA THR A 512 -8.21 -5.20 22.62
C THR A 512 -7.24 -4.16 23.20
N TRP A 513 -7.61 -3.55 24.33
CA TRP A 513 -6.74 -2.60 25.03
C TRP A 513 -5.42 -3.23 25.52
N THR A 514 -5.39 -4.55 25.77
CA THR A 514 -4.17 -5.32 26.07
C THR A 514 -3.34 -5.64 24.83
N GLY A 515 -3.82 -5.29 23.64
CA GLY A 515 -3.17 -5.57 22.35
C GLY A 515 -3.44 -6.97 21.81
N ALA A 516 -4.36 -7.70 22.43
CA ALA A 516 -4.72 -9.04 22.00
C ALA A 516 -5.64 -9.03 20.78
N GLY A 517 -5.63 -10.12 20.03
CA GLY A 517 -6.48 -10.33 18.87
C GLY A 517 -7.03 -11.74 18.83
N GLN A 518 -8.12 -11.92 18.11
CA GLN A 518 -8.75 -13.22 17.95
C GLN A 518 -8.50 -13.79 16.56
N VAL A 519 -8.25 -15.09 16.45
CA VAL A 519 -8.26 -15.81 15.17
C VAL A 519 -9.22 -17.00 15.26
N CYS A 520 -10.21 -17.01 14.38
CA CYS A 520 -11.23 -18.04 14.27
C CYS A 520 -11.07 -18.77 12.94
N CYS A 521 -10.99 -20.09 12.96
CA CYS A 521 -10.79 -20.90 11.76
C CYS A 521 -11.95 -21.87 11.57
N TYR A 522 -12.30 -22.12 10.31
CA TYR A 522 -13.43 -22.93 9.94
C TYR A 522 -12.99 -24.13 9.10
N ASP A 523 -13.58 -25.28 9.37
CA ASP A 523 -13.36 -26.49 8.58
C ASP A 523 -14.09 -26.40 7.21
N PHE A 524 -13.99 -27.47 6.42
CA PHE A 524 -14.65 -27.55 5.10
C PHE A 524 -16.18 -27.66 5.15
N GLU A 525 -16.75 -27.92 6.32
CA GLU A 525 -18.20 -27.89 6.55
C GLU A 525 -18.68 -26.51 7.03
N GLY A 526 -17.74 -25.59 7.31
CA GLY A 526 -18.01 -24.23 7.75
C GLY A 526 -18.21 -24.10 9.26
N TRP A 527 -17.80 -25.09 10.06
CA TRP A 527 -17.90 -25.04 11.52
C TRP A 527 -16.62 -24.51 12.16
N LEU A 528 -16.78 -23.77 13.27
CA LEU A 528 -15.67 -23.27 14.06
C LEU A 528 -14.81 -24.43 14.59
N MET A 529 -13.52 -24.40 14.28
CA MET A 529 -12.54 -25.34 14.82
C MET A 529 -12.08 -24.83 16.20
N HIS A 530 -12.53 -25.49 17.27
CA HIS A 530 -12.20 -25.11 18.64
C HIS A 530 -10.94 -25.81 19.16
N SER A 531 -10.07 -25.10 19.89
CA SER A 531 -8.81 -25.64 20.43
C SER A 531 -8.97 -26.92 21.26
N ASP A 532 -10.01 -26.97 22.08
CA ASP A 532 -10.23 -28.05 23.05
C ASP A 532 -10.60 -29.39 22.40
N ASP A 533 -11.16 -29.36 21.18
CA ASP A 533 -11.47 -30.59 20.43
C ASP A 533 -10.20 -31.32 19.96
N TYR A 534 -9.07 -30.61 19.96
CA TYR A 534 -7.80 -31.09 19.40
C TYR A 534 -6.69 -31.20 20.46
N GLU A 535 -7.01 -31.30 21.75
CA GLU A 535 -6.01 -31.48 22.82
C GLU A 535 -5.17 -32.75 22.66
N ASN A 536 -5.67 -33.76 21.93
CA ASN A 536 -4.92 -34.98 21.63
C ASN A 536 -3.99 -34.79 20.40
N ALA A 537 -2.67 -34.86 20.63
CA ALA A 537 -1.61 -34.65 19.65
C ALA A 537 -1.75 -35.42 18.31
N ALA A 538 -2.43 -36.57 18.30
CA ALA A 538 -2.61 -37.37 17.08
C ALA A 538 -3.42 -36.65 15.98
N HIS A 539 -4.41 -35.83 16.35
CA HIS A 539 -5.29 -35.14 15.41
C HIS A 539 -4.68 -33.82 14.92
N LEU A 540 -3.83 -33.21 15.76
CA LEU A 540 -3.09 -31.98 15.47
C LEU A 540 -2.08 -32.09 14.32
N ARG A 541 -1.73 -33.32 13.93
CA ARG A 541 -0.93 -33.57 12.71
C ARG A 541 -1.65 -33.10 11.44
N PHE A 542 -2.98 -33.12 11.45
CA PHE A 542 -3.82 -32.85 10.28
C PHE A 542 -4.65 -31.57 10.43
N PHE A 543 -5.06 -31.24 11.66
CA PHE A 543 -5.93 -30.10 11.94
C PHE A 543 -5.30 -29.15 12.96
N SER A 544 -5.33 -27.84 12.72
CA SER A 544 -4.85 -26.84 13.66
C SER A 544 -5.87 -25.71 13.76
N PRO A 545 -6.57 -25.56 14.90
CA PRO A 545 -7.67 -24.61 15.05
C PRO A 545 -7.18 -23.16 15.07
N GLY A 546 -8.12 -22.21 15.00
CA GLY A 546 -7.83 -20.79 15.23
C GLY A 546 -7.44 -20.57 16.68
N THR A 547 -6.59 -19.60 16.99
CA THR A 547 -6.14 -19.35 18.36
C THR A 547 -6.19 -17.89 18.74
N ALA A 548 -6.47 -17.62 20.02
CA ALA A 548 -6.33 -16.28 20.57
C ALA A 548 -4.86 -15.85 20.53
N MET A 549 -4.58 -14.61 20.14
CA MET A 549 -3.23 -14.07 20.00
C MET A 549 -2.99 -12.98 21.04
N ARG A 550 -1.90 -13.10 21.82
CA ARG A 550 -1.54 -12.10 22.83
C ARG A 550 -1.19 -10.76 22.19
N ALA A 551 -0.50 -10.79 21.06
CA ALA A 551 -0.20 -9.62 20.27
C ALA A 551 -0.90 -9.72 18.92
N HIS A 552 -1.72 -8.72 18.62
CA HIS A 552 -2.48 -8.66 17.37
C HIS A 552 -1.55 -8.64 16.15
N PRO A 553 -1.81 -9.40 15.07
CA PRO A 553 -0.94 -9.44 13.87
C PRO A 553 -0.70 -8.07 13.22
N MET A 554 -1.70 -7.19 13.24
CA MET A 554 -1.60 -5.80 12.75
C MET A 554 -0.97 -4.82 13.75
N GLY A 555 -0.57 -5.29 14.93
CA GLY A 555 -0.19 -4.48 16.08
C GLY A 555 -1.37 -3.67 16.64
N SER A 556 -1.07 -2.84 17.64
CA SER A 556 -2.05 -1.97 18.28
C SER A 556 -1.40 -0.68 18.79
N TYR A 557 -2.23 0.29 19.17
CA TYR A 557 -1.73 1.54 19.74
C TYR A 557 -1.47 1.36 21.26
N PRO A 558 -0.37 1.91 21.82
CA PRO A 558 0.69 2.66 21.15
C PRO A 558 1.67 1.76 20.40
N PHE A 559 1.84 2.03 19.10
CA PHE A 559 2.86 1.39 18.28
C PHE A 559 4.27 1.69 18.83
N LYS A 560 5.27 0.90 18.41
CA LYS A 560 6.69 1.00 18.85
C LYS A 560 6.96 0.58 20.30
N ARG A 561 6.02 -0.08 20.96
CA ARG A 561 6.22 -0.64 22.31
C ARG A 561 5.80 -2.10 22.33
N PRO A 562 6.49 -2.96 23.09
CA PRO A 562 6.02 -4.31 23.37
C PRO A 562 4.70 -4.28 24.15
N PRO A 563 3.75 -5.20 23.89
CA PRO A 563 3.72 -6.23 22.84
C PRO A 563 2.92 -5.76 21.60
N TYR A 564 3.05 -4.50 21.21
CA TYR A 564 2.17 -3.83 20.24
C TYR A 564 2.80 -3.63 18.86
N VAL A 565 4.00 -4.17 18.61
CA VAL A 565 4.72 -3.98 17.34
C VAL A 565 4.12 -4.89 16.25
N PRO A 566 3.61 -4.31 15.13
CA PRO A 566 2.94 -5.08 14.08
C PRO A 566 3.79 -6.22 13.52
N SER A 567 3.20 -7.41 13.37
CA SER A 567 3.87 -8.68 13.01
C SER A 567 4.98 -9.16 13.95
N LEU A 568 5.86 -8.30 14.46
CA LEU A 568 7.05 -8.70 15.24
C LEU A 568 6.68 -9.17 16.65
N SER A 569 5.85 -8.42 17.38
CA SER A 569 5.38 -8.84 18.71
C SER A 569 4.54 -10.12 18.60
N ASN A 570 3.63 -10.20 17.63
CA ASN A 570 2.86 -11.41 17.35
C ASN A 570 3.77 -12.62 17.04
N PHE A 571 4.81 -12.41 16.22
CA PHE A 571 5.74 -13.48 15.91
C PHE A 571 6.49 -13.95 17.16
N HIS A 572 6.89 -13.01 18.02
CA HIS A 572 7.58 -13.28 19.28
C HIS A 572 6.70 -14.05 20.30
N THR A 573 5.46 -13.61 20.53
CA THR A 573 4.62 -14.11 21.63
C THR A 573 3.74 -15.29 21.26
N ASP A 574 3.35 -15.41 19.99
CA ASP A 574 2.32 -16.35 19.53
C ASP A 574 2.89 -17.33 18.52
N ILE A 575 3.47 -16.83 17.43
CA ILE A 575 3.99 -17.72 16.36
C ILE A 575 5.17 -18.56 16.85
N MET A 576 6.13 -17.95 17.55
CA MET A 576 7.28 -18.68 18.10
C MET A 576 6.90 -19.69 19.18
N ALA A 577 5.82 -19.43 19.92
CA ALA A 577 5.29 -20.39 20.86
C ALA A 577 4.79 -21.65 20.15
N TYR A 578 4.06 -21.47 19.04
CA TYR A 578 3.64 -22.57 18.19
C TYR A 578 4.83 -23.32 17.57
N GLU A 579 5.85 -22.61 17.08
CA GLU A 579 7.08 -23.27 16.56
C GLU A 579 7.75 -24.14 17.63
N LYS A 580 7.96 -23.59 18.85
CA LYS A 580 8.60 -24.30 19.97
C LYS A 580 7.78 -25.52 20.42
N CYS A 581 6.51 -25.33 20.76
CA CYS A 581 5.68 -26.37 21.36
C CYS A 581 5.16 -27.37 20.32
N CYS A 582 4.59 -26.89 19.22
CA CYS A 582 3.95 -27.77 18.25
C CYS A 582 4.91 -28.37 17.22
N LYS A 583 5.81 -27.57 16.64
CA LYS A 583 6.65 -28.03 15.52
C LYS A 583 7.92 -28.72 15.99
N TRP A 584 8.54 -28.23 17.06
CA TRP A 584 9.83 -28.76 17.54
C TRP A 584 9.65 -29.79 18.67
N ALA A 585 8.91 -29.45 19.73
CA ALA A 585 8.70 -30.36 20.85
C ALA A 585 7.65 -31.46 20.57
N GLY A 586 6.69 -31.19 19.68
CA GLY A 586 5.56 -32.08 19.43
C GLY A 586 4.56 -32.14 20.60
N ALA A 587 4.65 -31.20 21.55
CA ALA A 587 3.82 -31.06 22.75
C ALA A 587 2.89 -29.84 22.59
N CYS A 588 2.00 -29.92 21.60
CA CYS A 588 1.09 -28.83 21.24
C CYS A 588 0.09 -28.45 22.34
N GLU A 589 -0.22 -29.38 23.24
CA GLU A 589 -1.16 -29.18 24.35
C GLU A 589 -0.80 -27.93 25.17
N PHE A 590 0.49 -27.70 25.44
CA PHE A 590 0.96 -26.51 26.15
C PHE A 590 0.62 -25.21 25.42
N TYR A 591 0.71 -25.22 24.09
CA TYR A 591 0.36 -24.04 23.28
C TYR A 591 -1.13 -23.75 23.37
N PHE A 592 -1.98 -24.74 23.08
CA PHE A 592 -3.42 -24.55 23.05
C PHE A 592 -3.99 -24.19 24.42
N TRP A 593 -3.44 -24.73 25.52
CA TRP A 593 -3.83 -24.35 26.88
C TRP A 593 -3.63 -22.85 27.19
N ARG A 594 -2.63 -22.21 26.58
CA ARG A 594 -2.37 -20.77 26.74
C ARG A 594 -3.00 -19.91 25.63
N ARG A 595 -3.47 -20.53 24.55
CA ARG A 595 -3.94 -19.89 23.32
C ARG A 595 -5.26 -20.51 22.88
N GLN A 596 -6.16 -20.69 23.83
CA GLN A 596 -7.48 -21.28 23.58
C GLN A 596 -8.26 -20.43 22.59
N THR A 597 -8.97 -21.08 21.68
CA THR A 597 -9.95 -20.42 20.82
C THR A 597 -11.07 -19.89 21.71
N SER A 598 -11.56 -18.69 21.45
CA SER A 598 -12.78 -18.23 22.13
C SER A 598 -13.95 -19.04 21.61
N GLY A 599 -14.83 -19.44 22.52
CA GLY A 599 -16.07 -20.09 22.19
C GLY A 599 -16.99 -19.20 21.35
N CYS A 600 -18.04 -19.80 20.79
CA CYS A 600 -19.07 -19.09 20.04
C CYS A 600 -20.37 -18.89 20.83
N GLN A 601 -20.40 -19.29 22.10
CA GLN A 601 -21.58 -19.23 22.98
C GLN A 601 -22.03 -17.78 23.24
N GLU A 602 -21.09 -16.84 23.27
CA GLU A 602 -21.36 -15.41 23.47
C GLU A 602 -21.44 -14.63 22.14
N TYR A 603 -21.27 -15.31 21.00
CA TYR A 603 -21.32 -14.65 19.70
C TYR A 603 -22.73 -14.23 19.34
N ILE A 604 -22.90 -12.91 19.14
CA ILE A 604 -24.12 -12.32 18.61
C ILE A 604 -23.81 -11.72 17.23
N PRO A 605 -24.50 -12.17 16.16
CA PRO A 605 -24.24 -11.70 14.81
C PRO A 605 -24.56 -10.21 14.67
N PRO A 606 -23.83 -9.48 13.81
CA PRO A 606 -24.16 -8.10 13.53
C PRO A 606 -25.52 -7.99 12.84
N VAL A 607 -26.17 -6.85 13.04
CA VAL A 607 -27.46 -6.56 12.42
C VAL A 607 -27.24 -5.64 11.23
N ALA A 608 -27.91 -5.94 10.11
CA ALA A 608 -27.94 -5.03 8.97
C ALA A 608 -28.72 -3.76 9.34
N GLY A 609 -28.10 -2.59 9.17
CA GLY A 609 -28.77 -1.32 9.40
C GLY A 609 -29.93 -1.13 8.42
N ASN A 610 -31.16 -1.18 8.93
CA ASN A 610 -32.36 -0.95 8.13
C ASN A 610 -32.81 0.50 8.27
N GLN A 611 -32.36 1.35 7.35
CA GLN A 611 -32.87 2.70 7.21
C GLN A 611 -33.41 2.89 5.80
N GLU A 612 -34.64 3.41 5.70
CA GLU A 612 -35.21 3.77 4.40
C GLU A 612 -34.39 4.92 3.79
N VAL A 613 -33.71 4.62 2.70
CA VAL A 613 -33.01 5.63 1.89
C VAL A 613 -33.95 6.06 0.78
N HIS A 614 -34.46 7.29 0.83
CA HIS A 614 -35.29 7.86 -0.23
C HIS A 614 -34.44 8.24 -1.46
N ALA A 615 -33.90 7.24 -2.17
CA ALA A 615 -33.12 7.41 -3.39
C ALA A 615 -33.49 6.37 -4.44
N SER A 616 -33.49 6.75 -5.72
CA SER A 616 -33.71 5.82 -6.84
C SER A 616 -32.52 4.89 -7.05
N VAL A 617 -31.30 5.41 -6.87
CA VAL A 617 -30.03 4.68 -6.99
C VAL A 617 -28.99 5.28 -6.05
N ILE A 618 -28.11 4.44 -5.50
CA ILE A 618 -26.95 4.89 -4.74
C ILE A 618 -25.74 4.88 -5.68
N THR A 619 -25.03 6.01 -5.78
CA THR A 619 -23.82 6.15 -6.62
C THR A 619 -22.61 6.59 -5.81
N GLY A 620 -22.79 6.91 -4.53
CA GLY A 620 -21.72 7.25 -3.62
C GLY A 620 -22.11 7.05 -2.16
N VAL A 621 -21.14 6.71 -1.34
CA VAL A 621 -21.25 6.57 0.12
C VAL A 621 -20.11 7.33 0.75
N ALA A 622 -20.40 8.07 1.82
CA ALA A 622 -19.36 8.62 2.69
C ALA A 622 -19.61 8.11 4.11
N ALA A 623 -18.53 7.71 4.80
CA ALA A 623 -18.59 7.16 6.14
C ALA A 623 -17.49 7.75 7.02
N ARG A 624 -17.83 7.95 8.29
CA ARG A 624 -16.91 8.41 9.34
C ARG A 624 -17.46 7.98 10.69
N GLU A 625 -16.60 7.41 11.51
CA GLU A 625 -16.85 7.15 12.92
C GLU A 625 -16.03 8.10 13.79
N ASN A 626 -16.65 8.79 14.75
CA ASN A 626 -15.94 9.63 15.73
C ASN A 626 -14.85 10.53 15.09
N GLN A 627 -13.58 10.30 15.43
CA GLN A 627 -12.41 11.03 14.91
C GLN A 627 -11.63 10.25 13.83
N SER A 628 -12.24 9.21 13.25
CA SER A 628 -11.65 8.48 12.12
C SER A 628 -11.51 9.37 10.89
N ASP A 629 -10.65 8.91 9.97
CA ASP A 629 -10.50 9.49 8.65
C ASP A 629 -11.78 9.32 7.82
N ILE A 630 -12.10 10.32 6.99
CA ILE A 630 -13.33 10.31 6.18
C ILE A 630 -13.10 9.44 4.95
N ILE A 631 -13.97 8.46 4.76
CA ILE A 631 -13.96 7.60 3.58
C ILE A 631 -15.12 7.98 2.67
N GLN A 632 -14.84 8.04 1.38
CA GLN A 632 -15.83 8.25 0.34
C GLN A 632 -15.62 7.21 -0.76
N VAL A 633 -16.67 6.48 -1.12
CA VAL A 633 -16.67 5.49 -2.19
C VAL A 633 -17.69 5.90 -3.23
N PHE A 634 -17.29 5.98 -4.50
CA PHE A 634 -18.17 6.39 -5.60
C PHE A 634 -18.16 5.37 -6.73
N ALA A 635 -19.34 5.10 -7.31
CA ALA A 635 -19.43 4.37 -8.57
C ALA A 635 -18.79 5.21 -9.68
N ARG A 636 -17.89 4.62 -10.47
CA ARG A 636 -17.31 5.28 -11.63
C ARG A 636 -18.36 5.37 -12.76
N LYS A 637 -18.29 6.43 -13.57
CA LYS A 637 -19.13 6.53 -14.79
C LYS A 637 -18.77 5.42 -15.77
N GLU A 638 -19.69 5.05 -16.67
CA GLU A 638 -19.52 3.90 -17.59
C GLU A 638 -18.20 3.93 -18.37
N PHE A 639 -17.87 5.06 -18.99
CA PHE A 639 -16.62 5.25 -19.73
C PHE A 639 -15.35 5.20 -18.87
N ARG A 640 -15.49 5.22 -17.53
CA ARG A 640 -14.39 5.20 -16.56
C ARG A 640 -14.16 3.83 -15.92
N ARG A 641 -15.02 2.86 -16.25
CA ARG A 641 -15.10 1.54 -15.58
C ARG A 641 -14.30 0.43 -16.23
N TRP A 642 -13.38 0.77 -17.14
CA TRP A 642 -12.54 -0.19 -17.86
C TRP A 642 -11.54 -0.93 -16.95
N ARG A 643 -10.96 -0.22 -15.95
CA ARG A 643 -10.03 -0.78 -14.96
C ARG A 643 -10.69 -0.95 -13.61
N TYR A 644 -11.14 0.16 -13.05
CA TYR A 644 -11.75 0.20 -11.72
C TYR A 644 -13.23 0.49 -11.82
N ARG A 645 -14.03 -0.20 -11.03
CA ARG A 645 -15.48 -0.01 -10.94
C ARG A 645 -15.87 1.12 -9.98
N MET A 646 -15.07 1.34 -8.94
CA MET A 646 -15.29 2.37 -7.93
C MET A 646 -14.07 3.25 -7.71
N ASP A 647 -14.32 4.50 -7.29
CA ASP A 647 -13.33 5.42 -6.73
C ASP A 647 -13.37 5.32 -5.20
N VAL A 648 -12.24 5.03 -4.55
CA VAL A 648 -12.09 5.07 -3.09
C VAL A 648 -11.25 6.27 -2.72
N VAL A 649 -11.79 7.15 -1.87
CA VAL A 649 -11.17 8.42 -1.48
C VAL A 649 -11.10 8.50 0.04
N VAL A 650 -9.91 8.73 0.58
CA VAL A 650 -9.68 8.90 2.02
C VAL A 650 -9.11 10.30 2.27
N ASN A 651 -9.80 11.10 3.08
CA ASN A 651 -9.45 12.50 3.33
C ASN A 651 -9.24 13.34 2.05
N GLY A 652 -9.95 13.01 0.97
CA GLY A 652 -9.84 13.69 -0.33
C GLY A 652 -8.72 13.18 -1.26
N HIS A 653 -8.00 12.12 -0.88
CA HIS A 653 -6.98 11.48 -1.72
C HIS A 653 -7.45 10.11 -2.22
N TYR A 654 -7.25 9.81 -3.51
CA TYR A 654 -7.60 8.51 -4.08
C TYR A 654 -6.72 7.40 -3.52
N ARG A 655 -7.30 6.21 -3.35
CA ARG A 655 -6.62 4.99 -2.88
C ARG A 655 -6.87 3.84 -3.84
N TYR A 656 -5.78 3.14 -4.13
CA TYR A 656 -5.75 2.02 -5.06
C TYR A 656 -5.26 0.77 -4.33
N PHE A 657 -5.77 -0.39 -4.74
CA PHE A 657 -5.57 -1.69 -4.09
C PHE A 657 -5.00 -2.71 -5.10
N ASP A 658 -4.07 -2.26 -5.94
CA ASP A 658 -3.54 -3.05 -7.07
C ASP A 658 -2.61 -4.19 -6.64
N THR A 659 -1.79 -3.97 -5.61
CA THR A 659 -0.76 -4.92 -5.18
C THR A 659 -1.21 -5.69 -3.93
N PRO A 660 -0.73 -6.93 -3.71
CA PRO A 660 -1.11 -7.74 -2.56
C PRO A 660 -0.88 -7.03 -1.21
N GLU A 661 0.20 -6.26 -1.09
CA GLU A 661 0.57 -5.57 0.14
C GLU A 661 -0.34 -4.36 0.43
N LEU A 662 -1.01 -3.84 -0.60
CA LEU A 662 -1.91 -2.69 -0.54
C LEU A 662 -3.39 -3.08 -0.58
N LYS A 663 -3.72 -4.39 -0.67
CA LYS A 663 -5.10 -4.90 -0.57
C LYS A 663 -5.76 -4.55 0.76
N MET A 664 -4.96 -4.28 1.78
CA MET A 664 -5.42 -3.84 3.09
C MET A 664 -4.66 -2.57 3.49
N GLN A 665 -5.40 -1.50 3.76
CA GLN A 665 -4.84 -0.21 4.13
C GLN A 665 -5.49 0.29 5.42
N ARG A 666 -4.67 0.58 6.43
CA ARG A 666 -5.10 1.09 7.73
C ARG A 666 -4.89 2.60 7.80
N PHE A 667 -5.94 3.29 8.21
CA PHE A 667 -6.00 4.73 8.44
C PHE A 667 -6.39 5.00 9.89
N ARG A 668 -6.55 6.26 10.27
CA ARG A 668 -6.95 6.60 11.64
C ARG A 668 -8.38 6.13 11.88
N GLY A 669 -8.57 5.20 12.84
CA GLY A 669 -9.88 4.73 13.26
C GLY A 669 -10.62 3.84 12.25
N VAL A 670 -9.98 3.47 11.13
CA VAL A 670 -10.64 2.73 10.06
C VAL A 670 -9.64 1.96 9.20
N THR A 671 -10.02 0.75 8.81
CA THR A 671 -9.27 -0.12 7.91
C THR A 671 -10.11 -0.37 6.65
N ILE A 672 -9.48 -0.25 5.49
CA ILE A 672 -10.12 -0.50 4.19
C ILE A 672 -9.46 -1.70 3.55
N ARG A 673 -10.29 -2.61 3.06
CA ARG A 673 -9.84 -3.83 2.38
C ARG A 673 -10.52 -3.99 1.03
N SER A 674 -9.76 -4.48 0.07
CA SER A 674 -10.28 -5.08 -1.17
C SER A 674 -9.96 -6.58 -1.14
N PRO A 675 -10.91 -7.47 -1.47
CA PRO A 675 -10.64 -8.91 -1.56
C PRO A 675 -9.44 -9.22 -2.45
N GLU A 676 -8.68 -10.27 -2.15
CA GLU A 676 -7.36 -10.50 -2.74
C GLU A 676 -7.40 -10.66 -4.27
N ARG A 677 -8.38 -11.42 -4.79
CA ARG A 677 -8.63 -11.57 -6.23
C ARG A 677 -9.37 -10.41 -6.90
N ASN A 678 -9.80 -9.41 -6.12
CA ASN A 678 -10.53 -8.28 -6.66
C ASN A 678 -9.58 -7.21 -7.24
N HIS A 679 -9.20 -7.34 -8.51
CA HIS A 679 -8.31 -6.38 -9.19
C HIS A 679 -9.03 -5.16 -9.78
N ASN A 680 -10.34 -5.23 -9.98
CA ASN A 680 -11.12 -4.17 -10.63
C ASN A 680 -11.83 -3.25 -9.63
N GLN A 681 -11.56 -3.37 -8.33
CA GLN A 681 -12.18 -2.57 -7.27
C GLN A 681 -13.72 -2.55 -7.37
N SER A 682 -14.34 -3.68 -7.71
CA SER A 682 -15.81 -3.83 -7.73
C SER A 682 -16.42 -4.00 -6.34
N GLU A 683 -15.59 -4.24 -5.34
CA GLU A 683 -16.00 -4.49 -3.96
C GLU A 683 -14.94 -3.97 -3.00
N ILE A 684 -15.40 -3.22 -1.99
CA ILE A 684 -14.58 -2.63 -0.93
C ILE A 684 -15.27 -2.85 0.40
N HIS A 685 -14.48 -3.26 1.40
CA HIS A 685 -14.92 -3.40 2.79
C HIS A 685 -14.29 -2.29 3.61
N VAL A 686 -15.13 -1.58 4.36
CA VAL A 686 -14.73 -0.53 5.30
C VAL A 686 -15.02 -1.04 6.70
N MET A 687 -14.01 -1.04 7.56
CA MET A 687 -14.06 -1.68 8.87
C MET A 687 -13.60 -0.66 9.92
N PHE A 688 -14.50 -0.23 10.78
CA PHE A 688 -14.23 0.74 11.84
C PHE A 688 -13.75 0.07 13.11
N ASP A 689 -12.99 0.79 13.94
CA ASP A 689 -12.42 0.24 15.18
C ASP A 689 -13.51 -0.15 16.22
N SER A 690 -14.74 0.35 16.10
CA SER A 690 -15.90 -0.11 16.90
C SER A 690 -16.45 -1.49 16.53
N GLY A 691 -16.00 -2.06 15.42
CA GLY A 691 -16.61 -3.26 14.83
C GLY A 691 -17.74 -2.97 13.84
N ALA A 692 -18.08 -1.71 13.56
CA ALA A 692 -19.00 -1.38 12.48
C ALA A 692 -18.35 -1.63 11.11
N GLY A 693 -19.08 -2.33 10.23
CA GLY A 693 -18.63 -2.70 8.89
C GLY A 693 -19.51 -2.11 7.80
N ILE A 694 -18.91 -1.71 6.67
CA ILE A 694 -19.64 -1.33 5.45
C ILE A 694 -19.06 -2.10 4.27
N ARG A 695 -19.90 -2.90 3.62
CA ARG A 695 -19.60 -3.52 2.34
C ARG A 695 -20.20 -2.67 1.22
N VAL A 696 -19.35 -2.23 0.30
CA VAL A 696 -19.77 -1.50 -0.91
C VAL A 696 -19.41 -2.34 -2.12
N ALA A 697 -20.41 -2.70 -2.91
CA ALA A 697 -20.23 -3.44 -4.16
C ALA A 697 -20.84 -2.64 -5.32
N GLU A 698 -20.14 -2.59 -6.46
CA GLU A 698 -20.62 -1.92 -7.66
C GLU A 698 -21.16 -2.93 -8.66
N ALA A 699 -22.33 -2.62 -9.22
CA ALA A 699 -22.90 -3.29 -10.37
C ALA A 699 -23.52 -2.26 -11.32
N HIS A 700 -22.99 -2.17 -12.53
CA HIS A 700 -23.55 -1.34 -13.61
C HIS A 700 -23.75 0.15 -13.29
N GLY A 701 -22.97 0.73 -12.39
CA GLY A 701 -22.95 2.14 -12.05
C GLY A 701 -23.79 2.47 -10.83
N VAL A 702 -24.35 1.43 -10.20
CA VAL A 702 -25.10 1.49 -8.95
C VAL A 702 -24.29 0.79 -7.87
N LEU A 703 -24.30 1.37 -6.68
CA LEU A 703 -23.69 0.79 -5.49
C LEU A 703 -24.75 0.03 -4.69
N SER A 704 -24.44 -1.22 -4.38
CA SER A 704 -25.05 -1.96 -3.28
C SER A 704 -24.24 -1.66 -2.01
N VAL A 705 -24.92 -1.18 -0.97
CA VAL A 705 -24.29 -0.77 0.28
C VAL A 705 -24.95 -1.54 1.40
N MET A 706 -24.14 -2.27 2.14
CA MET A 706 -24.59 -3.02 3.31
C MET A 706 -23.81 -2.54 4.52
N THR A 707 -24.52 -1.97 5.49
CA THR A 707 -23.96 -1.54 6.77
C THR A 707 -24.29 -2.59 7.82
N LEU A 708 -23.27 -3.08 8.51
CA LEU A 708 -23.33 -4.14 9.50
C LEU A 708 -22.87 -3.56 10.83
N LEU A 709 -23.76 -3.59 11.83
CA LEU A 709 -23.49 -2.99 13.12
C LEU A 709 -23.40 -4.08 14.19
N PRO A 710 -22.39 -4.05 15.08
CA PRO A 710 -22.33 -4.96 16.21
C PRO A 710 -23.45 -4.65 17.22
N PRO A 711 -23.78 -5.60 18.13
CA PRO A 711 -24.88 -5.49 19.09
C PRO A 711 -24.85 -4.22 19.94
N ASP A 712 -23.66 -3.67 20.19
CA ASP A 712 -23.46 -2.46 21.01
C ASP A 712 -24.14 -1.21 20.44
N PHE A 713 -24.45 -1.21 19.14
CA PHE A 713 -25.16 -0.12 18.47
C PHE A 713 -26.69 -0.20 18.60
N ASN A 714 -27.22 -1.16 19.35
CA ASN A 714 -28.66 -1.31 19.52
C ASN A 714 -29.26 -0.18 20.38
N GLU A 715 -29.74 0.89 19.72
CA GLU A 715 -30.33 2.09 20.35
C GLU A 715 -31.45 1.79 21.35
N THR A 716 -32.15 0.66 21.20
CA THR A 716 -33.20 0.27 22.16
C THR A 716 -32.67 0.09 23.58
N PHE A 717 -31.37 -0.23 23.73
CA PHE A 717 -30.75 -0.53 25.01
C PHE A 717 -30.21 0.71 25.74
N ALA A 718 -29.50 1.62 25.05
CA ALA A 718 -29.08 2.90 25.64
C ALA A 718 -30.29 3.70 26.15
N VAL A 719 -31.41 3.64 25.41
CA VAL A 719 -32.69 4.21 25.85
C VAL A 719 -33.27 3.46 27.06
N ALA A 720 -33.18 2.13 27.08
CA ALA A 720 -33.68 1.32 28.21
C ALA A 720 -32.87 1.54 29.51
N CYS A 721 -31.55 1.67 29.42
CA CYS A 721 -30.67 1.96 30.57
C CYS A 721 -30.59 3.43 30.93
N GLN A 722 -31.27 4.33 30.20
CA GLN A 722 -31.31 5.77 30.52
C GLN A 722 -29.93 6.42 30.69
N ASN A 723 -28.91 5.95 29.95
CA ASN A 723 -27.51 6.35 30.09
C ASN A 723 -26.86 6.06 31.46
N VAL A 724 -27.37 5.09 32.22
CA VAL A 724 -26.75 4.63 33.48
C VAL A 724 -25.65 3.63 33.14
N TYR A 725 -24.40 4.06 33.31
CA TYR A 725 -23.21 3.29 32.96
C TYR A 725 -23.19 1.87 33.54
N GLU A 726 -23.58 1.69 34.81
CA GLU A 726 -23.56 0.38 35.45
C GLU A 726 -24.65 -0.56 34.91
N CYS A 727 -25.81 -0.03 34.46
CA CYS A 727 -26.83 -0.81 33.76
C CYS A 727 -26.33 -1.27 32.40
N GLU A 728 -25.66 -0.36 31.68
CA GLU A 728 -25.07 -0.64 30.39
C GLU A 728 -23.99 -1.71 30.51
N TYR A 729 -23.07 -1.52 31.45
CA TYR A 729 -21.98 -2.43 31.75
C TYR A 729 -22.45 -3.84 32.15
N ASP A 730 -23.45 -3.95 33.03
CA ASP A 730 -23.97 -5.26 33.44
C ASP A 730 -24.69 -5.98 32.29
N TYR A 731 -25.34 -5.26 31.38
CA TYR A 731 -25.89 -5.87 30.17
C TYR A 731 -24.79 -6.36 29.23
N PHE A 732 -23.76 -5.54 29.00
CA PHE A 732 -22.64 -5.91 28.14
C PHE A 732 -21.90 -7.15 28.67
N LEU A 733 -21.72 -7.26 29.99
CA LEU A 733 -21.07 -8.42 30.59
C LEU A 733 -21.94 -9.68 30.64
N THR A 734 -23.26 -9.54 30.71
CA THR A 734 -24.14 -10.70 30.98
C THR A 734 -25.02 -11.09 29.81
N GLY A 735 -25.18 -10.22 28.81
CA GLY A 735 -26.14 -10.37 27.70
C GLY A 735 -27.61 -10.40 28.14
N ARG A 736 -27.90 -10.27 29.44
CA ARG A 736 -29.22 -10.50 30.02
C ARG A 736 -29.87 -9.17 30.39
N ARG A 737 -30.93 -8.83 29.66
CA ARG A 737 -31.73 -7.62 29.90
C ARG A 737 -32.27 -7.54 31.33
N GLU A 738 -32.67 -8.67 31.91
CA GLU A 738 -33.20 -8.72 33.27
C GLU A 738 -32.19 -8.29 34.35
N ILE A 739 -30.90 -8.61 34.18
CA ILE A 739 -29.84 -8.22 35.11
C ILE A 739 -29.59 -6.72 35.00
N ALA A 740 -29.44 -6.23 33.78
CA ALA A 740 -29.26 -4.81 33.50
C ALA A 740 -30.40 -3.93 34.04
N MET A 741 -31.65 -4.35 33.84
CA MET A 741 -32.81 -3.61 34.35
C MET A 741 -32.87 -3.62 35.89
N ASN A 742 -32.39 -4.68 36.54
CA ASN A 742 -32.27 -4.71 38.00
C ASN A 742 -31.18 -3.74 38.48
N THR A 743 -30.03 -3.71 37.80
CA THR A 743 -28.95 -2.76 38.08
C THR A 743 -29.41 -1.31 37.88
N LEU A 744 -30.17 -1.04 36.82
CA LEU A 744 -30.80 0.26 36.60
C LEU A 744 -31.69 0.67 37.76
N GLU A 745 -32.53 -0.24 38.25
CA GLU A 745 -33.45 0.04 39.35
C GLU A 745 -32.69 0.36 40.65
N VAL A 746 -31.62 -0.39 40.95
CA VAL A 746 -30.77 -0.18 42.11
C VAL A 746 -30.04 1.17 42.02
N GLN A 747 -29.41 1.46 40.88
CA GLN A 747 -28.67 2.71 40.69
C GLN A 747 -29.58 3.94 40.68
N SER A 748 -30.76 3.84 40.06
CA SER A 748 -31.75 4.92 40.07
C SER A 748 -32.19 5.26 41.50
N LYS A 749 -32.46 4.24 42.35
CA LYS A 749 -32.75 4.45 43.78
C LYS A 749 -31.57 5.09 44.52
N LEU A 750 -30.34 4.70 44.20
CA LEU A 750 -29.14 5.22 44.85
C LEU A 750 -28.87 6.70 44.47
N ILE A 751 -29.11 7.06 43.21
CA ILE A 751 -29.05 8.44 42.71
C ILE A 751 -30.12 9.31 43.37
N GLU A 752 -31.36 8.81 43.50
CA GLU A 752 -32.43 9.51 44.22
C GLU A 752 -32.07 9.75 45.69
N LEU A 753 -31.50 8.75 46.36
CA LEU A 753 -31.06 8.88 47.76
C LEU A 753 -29.91 9.87 47.89
N LYS A 754 -28.95 9.89 46.96
CA LYS A 754 -27.90 10.93 46.90
C LYS A 754 -28.49 12.31 46.70
N HIS A 755 -29.48 12.47 45.81
CA HIS A 755 -30.15 13.77 45.62
C HIS A 755 -30.89 14.23 46.88
N LYS A 756 -31.66 13.35 47.52
CA LYS A 756 -32.36 13.65 48.79
C LYS A 756 -31.37 13.96 49.93
N GLY A 757 -30.23 13.26 49.99
CA GLY A 757 -29.13 13.54 50.91
C GLY A 757 -28.45 14.89 50.65
N SER A 758 -28.21 15.23 49.39
CA SER A 758 -27.60 16.52 49.00
C SER A 758 -28.50 17.72 49.28
N GLN A 759 -29.83 17.54 49.20
CA GLN A 759 -30.80 18.58 49.56
C GLN A 759 -30.91 18.77 51.07
N ARG A 760 -30.81 17.70 51.86
CA ARG A 760 -30.70 17.81 53.32
C ARG A 760 -29.39 18.46 53.76
N GLY A 761 -28.27 18.22 53.06
CA GLY A 761 -26.99 18.86 53.35
C GLY A 761 -26.91 20.35 52.98
N LYS A 762 -27.87 20.89 52.21
CA LYS A 762 -27.99 22.33 51.91
C LYS A 762 -28.96 23.07 52.81
N LEU A 763 -29.65 22.36 53.72
CA LEU A 763 -30.63 22.89 54.68
C LEU A 763 -30.17 22.71 56.14
N VAL A 764 -28.88 22.44 56.35
CA VAL A 764 -28.21 22.43 57.67
C VAL A 764 -27.19 23.55 57.72
#